data_AF-A0A836HQH7-F1
#
_entry.id   AF-A0A836HQH7-F1
#
_cell.length_a   1.000
_cell.length_b   1.000
_cell.length_c   1.000
_cell.angle_alpha   90.00
_cell.angle_beta   90.00
_cell.angle_gamma   90.00
#
_symmetry.space_group_name_H-M   'P 1'
#
loop_
_entity.id
_entity.type
_entity.pdbx_description
1 polymer ?
#
loop_
_entity_poly.entity_id
_entity_poly.type
_entity_poly.pdbx_seq_one_letter_code
_entity_poly.pdbx_strand_id
1 'polypeptide(L)'
;MSSAHHSGILGGATAEARRVNAMSLQRIAAILKACGVSEGHGSPQIYANPESIHIIAPGDLKFLVSYADVVATHKDLRYDVRAFTGILWGMTQHAERNIDKVLRGAVGTSAAVAESTGAGNTGGAPSSSLSPASSQTSVYANVSKMYLDIYPHLLQVSRVTTLLRAYESPGARAGVRGTRRIAEVDVDVVARLATRLTHLFLGEAGERSSLLSSGAGMLNVMAAYTNVGHLLFRATEGALSSVTLLLSSLAARPGGDAEPILRYFNDDNAWRASALGLFITESYSTAIQTVLFALFQRRRDFDNVEEVTAKLFLRRLASRPPYRWRTFRLLYFTVQEVGAHDTHAAENQQGSSAYGQLLVFRRIQRAIQRCLTTHGSSTADELAAVKALRRGVTAQVHRAWFLPASAGGRSQLLSYYELLVFSALQGMPQVNFTEDAELLRRAEQTGLSAEPEVLTPSFLRLLMACCYTIPPPTDGTFAHAPLTTPSTLALYESLSKHVFQIGMCSSAVRAEEVNPLFSSPALQMETHIDLCLWNAINNTREDELDVAEALPAKEKSDGAAANPAVESRAPPVNTTTGAPKETGFPPSTSSGGSAEVSVLSGTPPLPKAPTPIVALFHRIRRDVSLLFAGNGDVLQHIPEAAGARATSFPLGFRVMTLTTVKVLFIALRTADFFHHISPTEMLPVVAQLFALRAYYPVSLSATETERKEAQRLLSLLQNTLALLPQEMKAATVNELLRRVLVPISTTAHHASQLQLALFEAYLHSMATASAANAVAEDLMLEHWVDIAVPAITNRHSVPLANAGHDFLIAAFRAEKYVSPLFVPTYVSLYAPNAELFSNGRSVSQAAAYPPLSVSAIQHFARMVRTACHGIERCDSTALARLLDEVPGGPVEDAVPATANALTAYMSKLSPAQRAALRKVTPINAVLLVVSALFEWLCLLWNNSPGYVKVAQDLFVAYFSGLCNLLQCTSTPVLQRVCASIEAIEVEHLRGSGNVQLQFLKYVSSVVDSVQVPSKVGIAEWFLKMSKRIQEQNYGRQSKL
;
A
#
# COMPACT_ATOMS: atom_id res chain seq x y z
N MET A 1 -20.90 -0.74 13.75
CA MET A 1 -20.86 -2.19 14.07
C MET A 1 -19.77 -2.98 13.32
N SER A 2 -19.09 -2.40 12.31
CA SER A 2 -18.01 -3.04 11.54
C SER A 2 -16.71 -3.33 12.34
N SER A 3 -16.35 -2.51 13.34
CA SER A 3 -15.05 -2.65 14.01
C SER A 3 -14.92 -3.79 15.03
N ALA A 4 -16.02 -4.32 15.57
CA ALA A 4 -15.97 -5.36 16.62
C ALA A 4 -15.85 -6.78 16.05
N HIS A 5 -16.45 -7.05 14.89
CA HIS A 5 -16.38 -8.37 14.23
C HIS A 5 -15.07 -8.60 13.46
N HIS A 6 -14.36 -7.53 13.09
CA HIS A 6 -13.04 -7.66 12.44
C HIS A 6 -11.93 -8.22 13.35
N SER A 7 -12.05 -8.06 14.67
CA SER A 7 -10.98 -8.47 15.58
C SER A 7 -10.95 -9.97 15.94
N GLY A 8 -12.04 -10.72 15.71
CA GLY A 8 -12.14 -12.15 16.07
C GLY A 8 -11.81 -13.14 14.95
N ILE A 9 -11.62 -12.66 13.72
CA ILE A 9 -11.41 -13.52 12.52
C ILE A 9 -9.96 -13.46 12.02
N LEU A 10 -9.16 -12.50 12.48
CA LEU A 10 -7.71 -12.39 12.24
C LEU A 10 -6.91 -13.40 13.11
N GLY A 11 -7.20 -14.69 12.99
CA GLY A 11 -6.40 -15.77 13.57
C GLY A 11 -5.38 -16.27 12.55
N GLY A 12 -4.17 -15.72 12.57
CA GLY A 12 -3.12 -16.13 11.64
C GLY A 12 -1.74 -15.51 11.84
N ALA A 13 -1.62 -14.48 12.67
CA ALA A 13 -0.35 -14.13 13.29
C ALA A 13 -0.35 -14.75 14.69
N THR A 14 0.77 -15.34 15.09
CA THR A 14 1.06 -15.76 16.47
C THR A 14 0.43 -14.78 17.45
N ALA A 15 -0.47 -15.27 18.31
CA ALA A 15 -1.13 -14.47 19.32
C ALA A 15 -0.07 -13.95 20.31
N GLU A 16 0.59 -12.84 19.97
CA GLU A 16 1.19 -11.98 20.96
C GLU A 16 0.07 -11.61 21.92
N ALA A 17 0.21 -12.03 23.18
CA ALA A 17 -0.77 -11.81 24.22
C ALA A 17 -1.17 -10.32 24.22
N ARG A 18 -2.37 -10.03 23.71
CA ARG A 18 -2.95 -8.70 23.67
C ARG A 18 -2.85 -8.12 25.08
N ARG A 19 -2.03 -7.08 25.30
CA ARG A 19 -1.86 -6.47 26.63
C ARG A 19 -3.23 -6.00 27.12
N VAL A 20 -3.79 -6.70 28.11
CA VAL A 20 -5.11 -6.38 28.67
C VAL A 20 -4.93 -5.38 29.80
N ASN A 21 -5.69 -4.29 29.77
CA ASN A 21 -5.72 -3.32 30.87
C ASN A 21 -6.33 -3.96 32.13
N ALA A 22 -5.81 -3.64 33.31
CA ALA A 22 -6.31 -4.11 34.61
C ALA A 22 -7.82 -3.87 34.79
N MET A 23 -8.33 -2.73 34.29
CA MET A 23 -9.77 -2.41 34.30
C MET A 23 -10.62 -3.43 33.53
N SER A 24 -10.12 -3.92 32.40
CA SER A 24 -10.83 -4.93 31.60
C SER A 24 -10.83 -6.28 32.32
N LEU A 25 -9.72 -6.67 32.96
CA LEU A 25 -9.66 -7.90 33.76
C LEU A 25 -10.62 -7.84 34.96
N GLN A 26 -10.69 -6.71 35.66
CA GLN A 26 -11.61 -6.52 36.78
C GLN A 26 -13.07 -6.63 36.32
N ARG A 27 -13.42 -6.06 35.16
CA ARG A 27 -14.76 -6.20 34.59
C ARG A 27 -15.09 -7.64 34.20
N ILE A 28 -14.15 -8.38 33.61
CA ILE A 28 -14.33 -9.81 33.30
C ILE A 28 -14.60 -10.60 34.59
N ALA A 29 -13.80 -10.38 35.63
CA ALA A 29 -13.97 -11.05 36.93
C ALA A 29 -15.32 -10.72 37.58
N ALA A 30 -15.77 -9.46 37.51
CA ALA A 30 -17.07 -9.03 38.01
C ALA A 30 -18.24 -9.74 37.28
N ILE A 31 -18.16 -9.86 35.96
CA ILE A 31 -19.16 -10.59 35.16
C ILE A 31 -19.19 -12.07 35.56
N LEU A 32 -18.02 -12.72 35.64
CA LEU A 32 -17.94 -14.14 36.05
C LEU A 32 -18.49 -14.37 37.47
N LYS A 33 -18.24 -13.43 38.39
CA LYS A 33 -18.82 -13.46 39.74
C LYS A 33 -20.35 -13.30 39.70
N ALA A 34 -20.87 -12.38 38.89
CA ALA A 34 -22.31 -12.17 38.72
C ALA A 34 -23.02 -13.40 38.11
N CYS A 35 -22.33 -14.16 37.26
CA CYS A 35 -22.83 -15.43 36.72
C CYS A 35 -22.79 -16.59 37.74
N GLY A 36 -22.27 -16.38 38.95
CA GLY A 36 -22.16 -17.43 39.97
C GLY A 36 -21.10 -18.49 39.68
N VAL A 37 -20.06 -18.15 38.91
CA VAL A 37 -18.97 -19.07 38.52
C VAL A 37 -17.64 -18.72 39.18
N SER A 38 -17.61 -18.03 40.32
CA SER A 38 -16.36 -17.77 41.06
C SER A 38 -15.74 -19.05 41.64
N GLU A 39 -14.42 -19.08 41.79
CA GLU A 39 -13.68 -20.22 42.38
C GLU A 39 -14.31 -20.67 43.70
N GLY A 40 -14.72 -21.95 43.76
CA GLY A 40 -15.20 -22.62 44.97
C GLY A 40 -16.71 -22.74 45.16
N HIS A 41 -17.57 -22.05 44.39
CA HIS A 41 -19.04 -22.11 44.53
C HIS A 41 -19.75 -22.11 43.16
N GLY A 42 -19.56 -23.15 42.35
CA GLY A 42 -20.53 -23.42 41.29
C GLY A 42 -21.84 -23.86 41.95
N SER A 43 -22.91 -23.05 41.87
CA SER A 43 -24.20 -23.42 42.44
C SER A 43 -24.62 -24.82 41.95
N PRO A 44 -25.05 -25.75 42.82
CA PRO A 44 -25.48 -27.08 42.41
C PRO A 44 -26.62 -27.04 41.38
N GLN A 45 -27.38 -25.94 41.32
CA GLN A 45 -28.40 -25.71 40.29
C GLN A 45 -27.81 -25.56 38.87
N ILE A 46 -26.60 -25.01 38.73
CA ILE A 46 -25.88 -24.89 37.43
C ILE A 46 -25.49 -26.27 36.90
N TYR A 47 -25.23 -27.20 37.80
CA TYR A 47 -24.91 -28.57 37.46
C TYR A 47 -26.14 -29.44 37.18
N ALA A 48 -27.28 -29.11 37.80
CA ALA A 48 -28.52 -29.87 37.67
C ALA A 48 -29.34 -29.50 36.41
N ASN A 49 -29.50 -28.20 36.11
CA ASN A 49 -30.31 -27.71 34.98
C ASN A 49 -29.62 -26.50 34.29
N PRO A 50 -28.49 -26.70 33.59
CA PRO A 50 -27.76 -25.60 32.95
C PRO A 50 -28.59 -24.80 31.94
N GLU A 51 -29.56 -25.44 31.27
CA GLU A 51 -30.51 -24.80 30.35
C GLU A 51 -31.54 -23.88 31.02
N SER A 52 -31.69 -23.91 32.35
CA SER A 52 -32.63 -23.07 33.11
C SER A 52 -32.00 -21.78 33.65
N ILE A 53 -30.67 -21.63 33.53
CA ILE A 53 -29.90 -20.55 34.13
C ILE A 53 -29.39 -19.61 33.04
N HIS A 54 -30.22 -18.63 32.66
CA HIS A 54 -29.88 -17.59 31.68
C HIS A 54 -29.51 -16.28 32.38
N ILE A 55 -28.25 -16.13 32.83
CA ILE A 55 -27.85 -14.99 33.68
C ILE A 55 -26.94 -13.98 32.97
N ILE A 56 -26.46 -14.24 31.74
CA ILE A 56 -25.55 -13.29 31.07
C ILE A 56 -26.34 -12.25 30.27
N ALA A 57 -26.33 -11.00 30.74
CA ALA A 57 -26.92 -9.89 30.01
C ALA A 57 -26.26 -9.74 28.61
N PRO A 58 -27.01 -9.35 27.55
CA PRO A 58 -26.46 -9.23 26.20
C PRO A 58 -25.24 -8.31 26.08
N GLY A 59 -25.19 -7.24 26.89
CA GLY A 59 -24.07 -6.31 26.96
C GLY A 59 -22.80 -6.95 27.54
N ASP A 60 -22.94 -7.76 28.59
CA ASP A 60 -21.82 -8.48 29.22
C ASP A 60 -21.34 -9.63 28.35
N LEU A 61 -22.24 -10.36 27.70
CA LEU A 61 -21.88 -11.38 26.73
C LEU A 61 -21.07 -10.79 25.57
N LYS A 62 -21.49 -9.64 25.03
CA LYS A 62 -20.74 -8.92 23.99
C LYS A 62 -19.35 -8.50 24.47
N PHE A 63 -19.25 -8.04 25.72
CA PHE A 63 -17.98 -7.67 26.33
C PHE A 63 -17.06 -8.88 26.47
N LEU A 64 -17.55 -10.01 26.99
CA LEU A 64 -16.79 -11.25 27.12
C LEU A 64 -16.28 -11.76 25.77
N VAL A 65 -17.10 -11.72 24.71
CA VAL A 65 -16.69 -12.12 23.35
C VAL A 65 -15.52 -11.28 22.84
N SER A 66 -15.50 -9.98 23.15
CA SER A 66 -14.40 -9.08 22.74
C SER A 66 -13.07 -9.43 23.42
N TYR A 67 -13.13 -10.22 24.49
CA TYR A 67 -11.99 -10.71 25.28
C TYR A 67 -11.98 -12.26 25.37
N ALA A 68 -12.57 -12.97 24.41
CA ALA A 68 -12.74 -14.42 24.47
C ALA A 68 -11.41 -15.18 24.67
N ASP A 69 -10.37 -14.79 23.94
CA ASP A 69 -9.03 -15.38 24.09
C ASP A 69 -8.46 -15.14 25.48
N VAL A 70 -8.65 -13.95 26.05
CA VAL A 70 -8.19 -13.60 27.41
C VAL A 70 -8.91 -14.46 28.44
N VAL A 71 -10.22 -14.63 28.30
CA VAL A 71 -11.01 -15.50 29.19
C VAL A 71 -10.48 -16.94 29.17
N ALA A 72 -10.10 -17.46 28.00
CA ALA A 72 -9.59 -18.83 27.85
C ALA A 72 -8.11 -19.02 28.25
N THR A 73 -7.27 -17.99 28.14
CA THR A 73 -5.80 -18.10 28.25
C THR A 73 -5.20 -17.44 29.49
N HIS A 74 -5.82 -16.40 30.04
CA HIS A 74 -5.21 -15.58 31.11
C HIS A 74 -5.17 -16.35 32.44
N LYS A 75 -3.97 -16.45 33.02
CA LYS A 75 -3.72 -17.26 34.24
C LYS A 75 -4.43 -16.68 35.47
N ASP A 76 -4.51 -15.35 35.58
CA ASP A 76 -5.05 -14.68 36.77
C ASP A 76 -6.59 -14.70 36.88
N LEU A 77 -7.29 -15.14 35.84
CA LEU A 77 -8.75 -15.27 35.89
C LEU A 77 -9.16 -16.55 36.60
N ARG A 78 -9.62 -16.43 37.85
CA ARG A 78 -10.03 -17.55 38.69
C ARG A 78 -11.56 -17.72 38.68
N TYR A 79 -12.05 -18.76 37.99
CA TYR A 79 -13.47 -19.08 37.85
C TYR A 79 -13.69 -20.57 37.56
N ASP A 80 -14.87 -21.08 37.90
CA ASP A 80 -15.32 -22.44 37.60
C ASP A 80 -15.65 -22.57 36.11
N VAL A 81 -14.68 -23.10 35.36
CA VAL A 81 -14.80 -23.28 33.91
C VAL A 81 -15.90 -24.26 33.53
N ARG A 82 -16.15 -25.28 34.37
CA ARG A 82 -17.17 -26.31 34.08
C ARG A 82 -18.56 -25.71 34.22
N ALA A 83 -18.81 -24.95 35.28
CA ALA A 83 -20.06 -24.23 35.47
C ALA A 83 -20.29 -23.19 34.35
N PHE A 84 -19.25 -22.43 33.99
CA PHE A 84 -19.37 -21.41 32.95
C PHE A 84 -19.63 -21.98 31.55
N THR A 85 -18.91 -23.04 31.16
CA THR A 85 -19.20 -23.76 29.90
C THR A 85 -20.58 -24.41 29.93
N GLY A 86 -21.04 -24.90 31.09
CA GLY A 86 -22.43 -25.31 31.35
C GLY A 86 -23.45 -24.26 30.90
N ILE A 87 -23.30 -23.04 31.41
CA ILE A 87 -24.16 -21.90 31.06
C ILE A 87 -24.11 -21.61 29.55
N LEU A 88 -22.91 -21.58 28.94
CA LEU A 88 -22.76 -21.32 27.51
C LEU A 88 -23.47 -22.38 26.65
N TRP A 89 -23.29 -23.66 26.95
CA TRP A 89 -23.98 -24.74 26.24
C TRP A 89 -25.51 -24.67 26.41
N GLY A 90 -25.99 -24.37 27.63
CA GLY A 90 -27.41 -24.13 27.90
C GLY A 90 -27.98 -22.96 27.10
N MET A 91 -27.22 -21.86 26.96
CA MET A 91 -27.57 -20.72 26.11
C MET A 91 -27.64 -21.09 24.63
N THR A 92 -26.75 -21.95 24.12
CA THR A 92 -26.81 -22.43 22.72
C THR A 92 -28.03 -23.30 22.48
N GLN A 93 -28.32 -24.26 23.37
CA GLN A 93 -29.51 -25.12 23.27
C GLN A 93 -30.81 -24.32 23.35
N HIS A 94 -30.88 -23.33 24.25
CA HIS A 94 -32.03 -22.44 24.35
C HIS A 94 -32.26 -21.65 23.05
N ALA A 95 -31.19 -21.09 22.47
CA ALA A 95 -31.30 -20.36 21.21
C ALA A 95 -31.73 -21.28 20.06
N GLU A 96 -31.22 -22.51 19.99
CA GLU A 96 -31.60 -23.51 18.98
C GLU A 96 -33.09 -23.86 19.04
N ARG A 97 -33.64 -24.12 20.24
CA ARG A 97 -35.08 -24.42 20.44
C ARG A 97 -35.98 -23.25 20.07
N ASN A 98 -35.57 -22.02 20.38
CA ASN A 98 -36.37 -20.83 20.04
C ASN A 98 -36.32 -20.49 18.56
N ILE A 99 -35.15 -20.62 17.90
CA ILE A 99 -35.04 -20.50 16.44
C ILE A 99 -36.00 -21.51 15.77
N ASP A 100 -36.03 -22.76 16.24
CA ASP A 100 -36.95 -23.78 15.76
C ASP A 100 -38.41 -23.38 15.93
N LYS A 101 -38.77 -22.92 17.14
CA LYS A 101 -40.13 -22.51 17.48
C LYS A 101 -40.61 -21.37 16.58
N VAL A 102 -39.76 -20.38 16.33
CA VAL A 102 -40.06 -19.24 15.44
C VAL A 102 -40.24 -19.74 13.99
N LEU A 103 -39.33 -20.57 13.49
CA LEU A 103 -39.40 -21.09 12.12
C LEU A 103 -40.64 -21.98 11.89
N ARG A 104 -40.97 -22.88 12.83
CA ARG A 104 -42.18 -23.71 12.74
C ARG A 104 -43.46 -22.87 12.86
N GLY A 105 -43.46 -21.86 13.73
CA GLY A 105 -44.58 -20.94 13.90
C GLY A 105 -44.92 -20.21 12.61
N ALA A 106 -43.90 -19.78 11.85
CA ALA A 106 -44.05 -19.11 10.56
C ALA A 106 -44.64 -20.04 9.47
N VAL A 107 -44.22 -21.31 9.44
CA VAL A 107 -44.76 -22.32 8.51
C VAL A 107 -46.24 -22.61 8.82
N GLY A 108 -46.60 -22.73 10.10
CA GLY A 108 -47.98 -22.97 10.52
C GLY A 108 -48.95 -21.82 10.21
N THR A 109 -48.49 -20.57 10.31
CA THR A 109 -49.32 -19.40 9.93
C THR A 109 -49.51 -19.29 8.42
N SER A 110 -48.50 -19.67 7.62
CA SER A 110 -48.61 -19.68 6.15
C SER A 110 -49.57 -20.75 5.62
N ALA A 111 -49.62 -21.93 6.26
CA ALA A 111 -50.55 -23.00 5.89
C ALA A 111 -52.02 -22.61 6.17
N ALA A 112 -52.28 -21.98 7.32
CA ALA A 112 -53.62 -21.52 7.69
C ALA A 112 -54.15 -20.40 6.77
N VAL A 113 -53.28 -19.50 6.29
CA VAL A 113 -53.65 -18.44 5.32
C VAL A 113 -53.94 -19.03 3.93
N ALA A 114 -53.19 -20.05 3.51
CA ALA A 114 -53.42 -20.76 2.25
C ALA A 114 -54.70 -21.62 2.26
N GLU A 115 -55.03 -22.27 3.38
CA GLU A 115 -56.29 -23.00 3.54
C GLU A 115 -57.51 -22.07 3.60
N SER A 116 -57.37 -20.88 4.21
CA SER A 116 -58.45 -19.88 4.26
C SER A 116 -58.79 -19.27 2.89
N THR A 117 -57.87 -19.34 1.92
CA THR A 117 -58.09 -18.87 0.53
C THR A 117 -58.52 -19.99 -0.41
N GLY A 118 -58.34 -21.27 -0.03
CA GLY A 118 -58.78 -22.44 -0.79
C GLY A 118 -60.19 -22.95 -0.47
N ALA A 119 -60.76 -22.60 0.68
CA ALA A 119 -62.06 -23.14 1.14
C ALA A 119 -63.31 -22.35 0.70
N GLY A 120 -63.17 -21.37 -0.20
CA GLY A 120 -64.28 -20.53 -0.66
C GLY A 120 -64.35 -20.45 -2.17
N ASN A 121 -64.67 -21.54 -2.88
CA ASN A 121 -65.22 -21.46 -4.23
C ASN A 121 -65.86 -22.77 -4.70
N THR A 122 -67.15 -22.93 -4.41
CA THR A 122 -68.08 -23.66 -5.28
C THR A 122 -69.25 -22.74 -5.57
N GLY A 123 -69.21 -22.07 -6.74
CA GLY A 123 -70.36 -21.41 -7.35
C GLY A 123 -70.33 -19.88 -7.33
N GLY A 124 -69.85 -19.26 -8.41
CA GLY A 124 -70.03 -17.82 -8.67
C GLY A 124 -69.09 -17.28 -9.75
N ALA A 125 -69.66 -16.63 -10.77
CA ALA A 125 -69.01 -16.11 -11.98
C ALA A 125 -67.88 -15.07 -11.72
N PRO A 126 -66.98 -14.81 -12.69
CA PRO A 126 -65.81 -13.97 -12.48
C PRO A 126 -66.15 -12.47 -12.58
N SER A 127 -65.94 -11.74 -11.49
CA SER A 127 -65.97 -10.27 -11.48
C SER A 127 -64.71 -9.70 -10.82
N SER A 128 -63.91 -9.05 -11.68
CA SER A 128 -63.02 -7.89 -11.48
C SER A 128 -62.49 -7.50 -10.09
N SER A 129 -61.14 -7.36 -10.07
CA SER A 129 -60.32 -6.43 -9.27
C SER A 129 -60.28 -6.59 -7.74
N LEU A 130 -59.49 -7.55 -7.27
CA LEU A 130 -58.80 -7.43 -5.98
C LEU A 130 -57.44 -6.76 -6.21
N SER A 131 -57.23 -5.61 -5.55
CA SER A 131 -55.97 -4.85 -5.63
C SER A 131 -54.80 -5.61 -5.00
N PRO A 132 -53.61 -5.69 -5.64
CA PRO A 132 -52.44 -6.43 -5.15
C PRO A 132 -51.75 -5.82 -3.90
N ALA A 133 -52.22 -4.68 -3.39
CA ALA A 133 -51.57 -3.95 -2.30
C ALA A 133 -51.86 -4.50 -0.88
N SER A 134 -53.03 -5.13 -0.66
CA SER A 134 -53.42 -5.60 0.68
C SER A 134 -52.74 -6.91 1.10
N SER A 135 -52.47 -7.81 0.16
CA SER A 135 -51.78 -9.08 0.41
C SER A 135 -50.28 -8.88 0.71
N GLN A 136 -49.60 -7.98 0.00
CA GLN A 136 -48.17 -7.67 0.22
C GLN A 136 -47.91 -7.04 1.60
N THR A 137 -48.83 -6.20 2.10
CA THR A 137 -48.69 -5.54 3.41
C THR A 137 -48.78 -6.53 4.58
N SER A 138 -49.67 -7.53 4.48
CA SER A 138 -49.83 -8.58 5.51
C SER A 138 -48.64 -9.55 5.57
N VAL A 139 -48.09 -9.92 4.41
CA VAL A 139 -46.88 -10.74 4.29
C VAL A 139 -45.68 -10.01 4.89
N TYR A 140 -45.53 -8.72 4.61
CA TYR A 140 -44.46 -7.89 5.15
C TYR A 140 -44.50 -7.77 6.68
N ALA A 141 -45.69 -7.59 7.26
CA ALA A 141 -45.88 -7.49 8.71
C ALA A 141 -45.54 -8.80 9.43
N ASN A 142 -45.96 -9.96 8.89
CA ASN A 142 -45.66 -11.27 9.45
C ASN A 142 -44.18 -11.63 9.35
N VAL A 143 -43.53 -11.29 8.23
CA VAL A 143 -42.09 -11.47 8.02
C VAL A 143 -41.27 -10.58 8.97
N SER A 144 -41.65 -9.31 9.10
CA SER A 144 -40.99 -8.39 10.04
C SER A 144 -41.10 -8.84 11.49
N LYS A 145 -42.25 -9.39 11.89
CA LYS A 145 -42.46 -9.96 13.23
C LYS A 145 -41.58 -11.20 13.46
N MET A 146 -41.59 -12.15 12.52
CA MET A 146 -40.72 -13.33 12.57
C MET A 146 -39.24 -12.95 12.68
N TYR A 147 -38.82 -11.93 11.93
CA TYR A 147 -37.44 -11.42 11.95
C TYR A 147 -37.05 -10.77 13.28
N LEU A 148 -37.96 -10.02 13.93
CA LEU A 148 -37.74 -9.47 15.27
C LEU A 148 -37.59 -10.59 16.33
N ASP A 149 -38.37 -11.66 16.20
CA ASP A 149 -38.35 -12.78 17.14
C ASP A 149 -37.07 -13.62 17.02
N ILE A 150 -36.51 -13.76 15.81
CA ILE A 150 -35.34 -14.64 15.57
C ILE A 150 -33.99 -13.94 15.80
N TYR A 151 -33.89 -12.63 15.54
CA TYR A 151 -32.67 -11.84 15.59
C TYR A 151 -31.88 -11.93 16.93
N PRO A 152 -32.50 -11.79 18.12
CA PRO A 152 -31.76 -11.88 19.38
C PRO A 152 -31.13 -13.26 19.59
N HIS A 153 -31.77 -14.33 19.12
CA HIS A 153 -31.24 -15.69 19.21
C HIS A 153 -30.05 -15.90 18.27
N LEU A 154 -30.05 -15.34 17.07
CA LEU A 154 -28.88 -15.37 16.17
C LEU A 154 -27.67 -14.67 16.76
N LEU A 155 -27.87 -13.49 17.37
CA LEU A 155 -26.81 -12.77 18.05
C LEU A 155 -26.26 -13.55 19.25
N GLN A 156 -27.13 -14.19 20.02
CA GLN A 156 -26.74 -15.06 21.13
C GLN A 156 -25.90 -16.24 20.63
N VAL A 157 -26.36 -16.94 19.59
CA VAL A 157 -25.61 -18.06 18.96
C VAL A 157 -24.22 -17.61 18.53
N SER A 158 -24.11 -16.53 17.75
CA SER A 158 -22.82 -16.03 17.26
C SER A 158 -21.85 -15.74 18.42
N ARG A 159 -22.33 -15.07 19.48
CA ARG A 159 -21.52 -14.69 20.64
C ARG A 159 -21.08 -15.89 21.47
N VAL A 160 -22.02 -16.76 21.83
CA VAL A 160 -21.76 -17.94 22.67
C VAL A 160 -20.82 -18.91 21.96
N THR A 161 -21.03 -19.17 20.67
CA THR A 161 -20.16 -20.08 19.91
C THR A 161 -18.75 -19.54 19.71
N THR A 162 -18.59 -18.21 19.61
CA THR A 162 -17.26 -17.57 19.61
C THR A 162 -16.51 -17.80 20.93
N LEU A 163 -17.20 -17.68 22.07
CA LEU A 163 -16.61 -17.97 23.39
C LEU A 163 -16.24 -19.44 23.54
N LEU A 164 -17.16 -20.35 23.19
CA LEU A 164 -16.91 -21.80 23.23
C LEU A 164 -15.71 -22.18 22.34
N ARG A 165 -15.59 -21.57 21.16
CA ARG A 165 -14.44 -21.81 20.26
C ARG A 165 -13.11 -21.39 20.89
N ALA A 166 -13.07 -20.26 21.61
CA ALA A 166 -11.85 -19.82 22.31
C ALA A 166 -11.39 -20.85 23.36
N TYR A 167 -12.32 -21.57 23.98
CA TYR A 167 -12.03 -22.61 24.98
C TYR A 167 -11.47 -23.87 24.33
N GLU A 168 -11.87 -24.15 23.09
CA GLU A 168 -11.31 -25.24 22.26
C GLU A 168 -10.00 -24.85 21.55
N SER A 169 -9.51 -23.63 21.72
CA SER A 169 -8.30 -23.17 21.05
C SER A 169 -7.03 -23.85 21.59
N PRO A 170 -6.00 -24.09 20.75
CA PRO A 170 -4.71 -24.63 21.17
C PRO A 170 -3.89 -23.70 22.08
N GLY A 171 -4.35 -22.47 22.32
CA GLY A 171 -3.77 -21.56 23.32
C GLY A 171 -4.46 -21.62 24.68
N ALA A 172 -5.67 -22.17 24.80
CA ALA A 172 -6.43 -22.22 26.05
C ALA A 172 -5.68 -23.00 27.14
N ARG A 173 -5.76 -22.53 28.39
CA ARG A 173 -5.08 -23.15 29.54
C ARG A 173 -5.58 -24.58 29.79
N ALA A 174 -4.72 -25.45 30.34
CA ALA A 174 -5.04 -26.87 30.55
C ALA A 174 -6.33 -27.09 31.37
N GLY A 175 -6.53 -26.28 32.43
CA GLY A 175 -7.74 -26.30 33.24
C GLY A 175 -9.02 -25.91 32.48
N VAL A 176 -8.92 -25.25 31.32
CA VAL A 176 -10.06 -24.94 30.44
C VAL A 176 -10.35 -26.07 29.45
N ARG A 177 -9.32 -26.69 28.88
CA ARG A 177 -9.51 -27.84 27.98
C ARG A 177 -9.95 -29.11 28.71
N GLY A 178 -9.52 -29.30 29.96
CA GLY A 178 -9.77 -30.52 30.74
C GLY A 178 -11.08 -30.54 31.54
N THR A 179 -11.82 -29.43 31.65
CA THR A 179 -12.88 -29.27 32.69
C THR A 179 -14.26 -29.82 32.32
N ARG A 180 -14.54 -30.15 31.06
CA ARG A 180 -15.79 -30.82 30.66
C ARG A 180 -15.55 -31.79 29.51
N ARG A 181 -15.96 -33.06 29.69
CA ARG A 181 -16.25 -33.97 28.58
C ARG A 181 -17.45 -33.38 27.83
N ILE A 182 -17.19 -32.79 26.66
CA ILE A 182 -18.25 -32.41 25.73
C ILE A 182 -19.00 -33.70 25.41
N ALA A 183 -20.30 -33.72 25.67
CA ALA A 183 -21.12 -34.88 25.39
C ALA A 183 -21.37 -34.99 23.89
N GLU A 184 -21.64 -36.18 23.38
CA GLU A 184 -22.10 -36.37 21.98
C GLU A 184 -23.32 -35.49 21.68
N VAL A 185 -24.22 -35.35 22.67
CA VAL A 185 -25.39 -34.46 22.62
C VAL A 185 -25.01 -32.99 22.32
N ASP A 186 -23.87 -32.51 22.84
CA ASP A 186 -23.42 -31.13 22.59
C ASP A 186 -22.96 -30.97 21.13
N VAL A 187 -22.21 -31.93 20.58
CA VAL A 187 -21.76 -31.95 19.17
C VAL A 187 -22.97 -32.01 18.22
N ASP A 188 -23.93 -32.88 18.54
CA ASP A 188 -25.18 -33.04 17.82
C ASP A 188 -26.02 -31.76 17.78
N VAL A 189 -26.11 -31.05 18.90
CA VAL A 189 -26.81 -29.76 18.97
C VAL A 189 -26.16 -28.75 18.04
N VAL A 190 -24.83 -28.64 18.03
CA VAL A 190 -24.11 -27.69 17.14
C VAL A 190 -24.31 -28.07 15.68
N ALA A 191 -24.20 -29.37 15.34
CA ALA A 191 -24.40 -29.84 13.97
C ALA A 191 -25.83 -29.55 13.47
N ARG A 192 -26.86 -29.83 14.28
CA ARG A 192 -28.25 -29.50 13.94
C ARG A 192 -28.47 -28.00 13.80
N LEU A 193 -27.89 -27.20 14.69
CA LEU A 193 -27.96 -25.74 14.62
C LEU A 193 -27.29 -25.22 13.34
N ALA A 194 -26.14 -25.77 12.96
CA ALA A 194 -25.43 -25.43 11.72
C ALA A 194 -26.29 -25.73 10.48
N THR A 195 -26.90 -26.92 10.41
CA THR A 195 -27.83 -27.29 9.32
C THR A 195 -29.03 -26.37 9.23
N ARG A 196 -29.64 -26.02 10.37
CA ARG A 196 -30.79 -25.10 10.43
C ARG A 196 -30.44 -23.70 9.95
N LEU A 197 -29.33 -23.14 10.44
CA LEU A 197 -28.85 -21.84 10.01
C LEU A 197 -28.45 -21.84 8.53
N THR A 198 -27.90 -22.95 8.02
CA THR A 198 -27.62 -23.14 6.59
C THR A 198 -28.90 -23.06 5.77
N HIS A 199 -29.96 -23.77 6.19
CA HIS A 199 -31.25 -23.72 5.51
C HIS A 199 -31.91 -22.35 5.56
N LEU A 200 -31.83 -21.66 6.71
CA LEU A 200 -32.32 -20.29 6.84
C LEU A 200 -31.58 -19.36 5.88
N PHE A 201 -30.25 -19.41 5.87
CA PHE A 201 -29.40 -18.58 5.03
C PHE A 201 -29.63 -18.81 3.53
N LEU A 202 -29.77 -20.06 3.09
CA LEU A 202 -30.12 -20.39 1.71
C LEU A 202 -31.53 -19.93 1.33
N GLY A 203 -32.47 -19.99 2.27
CA GLY A 203 -33.83 -19.47 2.09
C GLY A 203 -33.86 -17.95 1.95
N GLU A 204 -33.10 -17.24 2.80
CA GLU A 204 -32.94 -15.79 2.76
C GLU A 204 -32.31 -15.32 1.43
N ALA A 205 -31.38 -16.09 0.88
CA ALA A 205 -30.73 -15.84 -0.40
C ALA A 205 -31.56 -16.22 -1.65
N GLY A 206 -32.70 -16.91 -1.48
CA GLY A 206 -33.54 -17.34 -2.61
C GLY A 206 -33.01 -18.53 -3.43
N GLU A 207 -31.98 -19.24 -2.96
CA GLU A 207 -31.38 -20.40 -3.66
C GLU A 207 -32.21 -21.70 -3.51
N ARG A 208 -33.27 -21.68 -2.68
CA ARG A 208 -34.18 -22.81 -2.50
C ARG A 208 -35.39 -22.65 -3.43
N SER A 209 -35.40 -23.40 -4.52
CA SER A 209 -36.60 -23.68 -5.31
C SER A 209 -37.09 -25.10 -5.01
N SER A 210 -38.39 -25.22 -4.65
CA SER A 210 -39.20 -26.45 -4.60
C SER A 210 -39.22 -27.29 -3.30
N LEU A 211 -40.43 -27.43 -2.71
CA LEU A 211 -41.21 -28.69 -2.55
C LEU A 211 -42.12 -28.78 -1.30
N LEU A 212 -42.14 -27.77 -0.40
CA LEU A 212 -43.11 -27.73 0.70
C LEU A 212 -43.80 -26.36 0.77
N SER A 213 -45.00 -26.33 0.20
CA SER A 213 -46.10 -25.41 0.55
C SER A 213 -45.94 -23.95 0.09
N SER A 214 -47.09 -23.30 -0.11
CA SER A 214 -47.33 -22.04 -0.84
C SER A 214 -46.75 -20.76 -0.22
N GLY A 215 -45.58 -20.82 0.44
CA GLY A 215 -44.92 -19.72 1.16
C GLY A 215 -43.51 -19.38 0.67
N ALA A 216 -43.03 -19.95 -0.44
CA ALA A 216 -41.63 -19.85 -0.89
C ALA A 216 -41.14 -18.41 -1.19
N GLY A 217 -42.05 -17.45 -1.39
CA GLY A 217 -41.69 -16.03 -1.57
C GLY A 217 -41.47 -15.23 -0.26
N MET A 218 -41.77 -15.81 0.91
CA MET A 218 -41.86 -15.05 2.17
C MET A 218 -40.51 -14.69 2.79
N LEU A 219 -39.49 -15.52 2.61
CA LEU A 219 -38.16 -15.35 3.23
C LEU A 219 -37.11 -14.80 2.27
N ASN A 220 -37.42 -14.68 0.97
CA ASN A 220 -36.45 -14.27 -0.03
C ASN A 220 -36.12 -12.78 0.13
N VAL A 221 -35.06 -12.48 0.90
CA VAL A 221 -34.58 -11.11 1.15
C VAL A 221 -34.11 -10.46 -0.15
N MET A 222 -33.67 -11.25 -1.14
CA MET A 222 -33.30 -10.74 -2.47
C MET A 222 -34.52 -10.20 -3.24
N ALA A 223 -35.70 -10.79 -3.07
CA ALA A 223 -36.91 -10.43 -3.81
C ALA A 223 -37.73 -9.30 -3.15
N ALA A 224 -37.72 -9.21 -1.81
CA ALA A 224 -38.53 -8.25 -1.05
C ALA A 224 -37.72 -7.11 -0.40
N TYR A 225 -36.40 -7.07 -0.63
CA TYR A 225 -35.35 -6.27 0.03
C TYR A 225 -35.81 -5.19 1.03
N THR A 226 -35.56 -5.45 2.32
CA THR A 226 -35.92 -4.56 3.45
C THR A 226 -34.73 -4.33 4.38
N ASN A 227 -34.70 -3.19 5.08
CA ASN A 227 -33.69 -2.89 6.11
C ASN A 227 -33.59 -4.01 7.16
N VAL A 228 -34.74 -4.55 7.58
CA VAL A 228 -34.83 -5.60 8.60
C VAL A 228 -34.31 -6.93 8.06
N GLY A 229 -34.69 -7.29 6.82
CA GLY A 229 -34.20 -8.50 6.15
C GLY A 229 -32.69 -8.47 5.91
N HIS A 230 -32.13 -7.31 5.56
CA HIS A 230 -30.68 -7.13 5.41
C HIS A 230 -29.90 -7.35 6.71
N LEU A 231 -30.34 -6.71 7.80
CA LEU A 231 -29.70 -6.87 9.11
C LEU A 231 -29.78 -8.31 9.60
N LEU A 232 -30.89 -8.99 9.31
CA LEU A 232 -31.06 -10.38 9.65
C LEU A 232 -30.14 -11.27 8.83
N PHE A 233 -30.10 -11.08 7.51
CA PHE A 233 -29.26 -11.89 6.62
C PHE A 233 -27.79 -11.84 7.05
N ARG A 234 -27.30 -10.66 7.46
CA ARG A 234 -25.98 -10.50 8.09
C ARG A 234 -25.84 -11.20 9.44
N ALA A 235 -26.86 -11.15 10.29
CA ALA A 235 -26.86 -11.84 11.58
C ALA A 235 -26.85 -13.36 11.40
N THR A 236 -27.59 -13.89 10.42
CA THR A 236 -27.60 -15.30 10.03
C THR A 236 -26.22 -15.71 9.51
N GLU A 237 -25.60 -14.93 8.62
CA GLU A 237 -24.22 -15.19 8.15
C GLU A 237 -23.23 -15.24 9.32
N GLY A 238 -23.28 -14.27 10.23
CA GLY A 238 -22.41 -14.20 11.40
C GLY A 238 -22.62 -15.37 12.37
N ALA A 239 -23.86 -15.75 12.63
CA ALA A 239 -24.20 -16.90 13.47
C ALA A 239 -23.73 -18.22 12.83
N LEU A 240 -24.05 -18.44 11.55
CA LEU A 240 -23.63 -19.62 10.81
C LEU A 240 -22.10 -19.74 10.75
N SER A 241 -21.42 -18.63 10.47
CA SER A 241 -19.95 -18.55 10.45
C SER A 241 -19.34 -18.97 11.79
N SER A 242 -19.88 -18.44 12.91
CA SER A 242 -19.39 -18.74 14.26
C SER A 242 -19.64 -20.20 14.66
N VAL A 243 -20.82 -20.74 14.33
CA VAL A 243 -21.21 -22.14 14.57
C VAL A 243 -20.33 -23.10 13.76
N THR A 244 -20.07 -22.79 12.49
CA THR A 244 -19.24 -23.62 11.59
C THR A 244 -17.81 -23.74 12.13
N LEU A 245 -17.24 -22.63 12.63
CA LEU A 245 -15.91 -22.63 13.23
C LEU A 245 -15.88 -23.40 14.55
N LEU A 246 -16.89 -23.26 15.41
CA LEU A 246 -17.00 -24.06 16.62
C LEU A 246 -17.08 -25.55 16.27
N LEU A 247 -17.95 -25.94 15.34
CA LEU A 247 -18.11 -27.34 14.92
C LEU A 247 -16.79 -27.95 14.44
N SER A 248 -16.00 -27.19 13.68
CA SER A 248 -14.66 -27.65 13.25
C SER A 248 -13.66 -27.79 14.39
N SER A 249 -13.70 -26.91 15.41
CA SER A 249 -12.82 -27.02 16.57
C SER A 249 -13.12 -28.24 17.43
N LEU A 250 -14.38 -28.67 17.47
CA LEU A 250 -14.79 -29.90 18.16
C LEU A 250 -14.25 -31.17 17.49
N ALA A 251 -13.94 -31.12 16.19
CA ALA A 251 -13.41 -32.25 15.44
C ALA A 251 -12.05 -32.74 15.98
N ALA A 252 -11.25 -31.83 16.56
CA ALA A 252 -9.91 -32.13 17.09
C ALA A 252 -9.93 -32.88 18.43
N ARG A 253 -11.09 -33.04 19.08
CA ARG A 253 -11.16 -33.73 20.37
C ARG A 253 -11.00 -35.25 20.23
N PRO A 254 -10.11 -35.87 21.03
CA PRO A 254 -9.99 -37.33 21.06
C PRO A 254 -11.21 -37.97 21.75
N GLY A 255 -11.71 -39.07 21.19
CA GLY A 255 -12.81 -39.87 21.76
C GLY A 255 -14.23 -39.34 21.57
N GLY A 256 -14.43 -38.26 20.81
CA GLY A 256 -15.77 -37.79 20.41
C GLY A 256 -16.21 -38.34 19.04
N ASP A 257 -17.51 -38.51 18.85
CA ASP A 257 -18.08 -38.88 17.56
C ASP A 257 -17.87 -37.76 16.52
N ALA A 258 -17.20 -38.11 15.42
CA ALA A 258 -16.93 -37.21 14.30
C ALA A 258 -18.04 -37.27 13.24
N GLU A 259 -18.96 -38.24 13.28
CA GLU A 259 -19.98 -38.44 12.26
C GLU A 259 -20.87 -37.20 12.06
N PRO A 260 -21.40 -36.53 13.09
CA PRO A 260 -22.26 -35.35 12.90
C PRO A 260 -21.50 -34.19 12.24
N ILE A 261 -20.22 -34.05 12.55
CA ILE A 261 -19.32 -33.03 12.01
C ILE A 261 -19.06 -33.32 10.53
N LEU A 262 -18.67 -34.55 10.19
CA LEU A 262 -18.39 -34.96 8.82
C LEU A 262 -19.65 -34.94 7.95
N ARG A 263 -20.81 -35.33 8.50
CA ARG A 263 -22.10 -35.25 7.82
C ARG A 263 -22.43 -33.80 7.43
N TYR A 264 -22.20 -32.83 8.33
CA TYR A 264 -22.43 -31.42 8.02
C TYR A 264 -21.48 -30.90 6.92
N PHE A 265 -20.18 -31.15 7.03
CA PHE A 265 -19.20 -30.69 6.02
C PHE A 265 -19.29 -31.45 4.69
N ASN A 266 -19.99 -32.58 4.68
CA ASN A 266 -20.36 -33.31 3.47
C ASN A 266 -21.79 -33.00 2.97
N ASP A 267 -22.51 -32.06 3.58
CA ASP A 267 -23.81 -31.61 3.08
C ASP A 267 -23.63 -30.61 1.93
N ASP A 268 -24.33 -30.86 0.82
CA ASP A 268 -24.31 -29.97 -0.33
C ASP A 268 -24.94 -28.61 -0.05
N ASN A 269 -25.84 -28.51 0.92
CA ASN A 269 -26.40 -27.22 1.34
C ASN A 269 -25.35 -26.36 2.04
N ALA A 270 -24.54 -26.94 2.93
CA ALA A 270 -23.45 -26.23 3.61
C ALA A 270 -22.40 -25.78 2.58
N TRP A 271 -22.10 -26.65 1.62
CA TRP A 271 -21.23 -26.33 0.48
C TRP A 271 -21.79 -25.16 -0.35
N ARG A 272 -23.06 -25.19 -0.78
CA ARG A 272 -23.71 -24.09 -1.52
C ARG A 272 -23.72 -22.77 -0.74
N ALA A 273 -24.07 -22.81 0.54
CA ALA A 273 -24.10 -21.63 1.41
C ALA A 273 -22.73 -20.93 1.48
N SER A 274 -21.65 -21.69 1.37
CA SER A 274 -20.29 -21.15 1.41
C SER A 274 -19.91 -20.25 0.22
N ALA A 275 -20.73 -20.12 -0.83
CA ALA A 275 -20.48 -19.22 -1.97
C ALA A 275 -21.29 -17.90 -1.94
N LEU A 276 -22.12 -17.69 -0.92
CA LEU A 276 -23.07 -16.58 -0.87
C LEU A 276 -22.56 -15.34 -0.13
N GLY A 277 -21.57 -15.48 0.75
CA GLY A 277 -21.10 -14.39 1.62
C GLY A 277 -19.63 -14.52 2.01
N LEU A 278 -19.03 -13.39 2.41
CA LEU A 278 -17.60 -13.31 2.74
C LEU A 278 -17.26 -14.08 4.02
N PHE A 279 -18.01 -13.86 5.11
CA PHE A 279 -17.72 -14.48 6.40
C PHE A 279 -17.97 -15.97 6.35
N ILE A 280 -19.03 -16.39 5.66
CA ILE A 280 -19.30 -17.82 5.49
C ILE A 280 -18.25 -18.51 4.61
N THR A 281 -17.78 -17.87 3.53
CA THR A 281 -16.68 -18.41 2.71
C THR A 281 -15.42 -18.63 3.55
N GLU A 282 -14.99 -17.60 4.28
CA GLU A 282 -13.77 -17.63 5.09
C GLU A 282 -13.87 -18.67 6.22
N SER A 283 -15.00 -18.66 6.94
CA SER A 283 -15.22 -19.59 8.05
C SER A 283 -15.37 -21.04 7.60
N TYR A 284 -16.10 -21.31 6.52
CA TYR A 284 -16.22 -22.65 5.93
C TYR A 284 -14.86 -23.15 5.46
N SER A 285 -14.07 -22.32 4.77
CA SER A 285 -12.75 -22.71 4.28
C SER A 285 -11.78 -23.03 5.43
N THR A 286 -11.80 -22.20 6.47
CA THR A 286 -11.00 -22.41 7.70
C THR A 286 -11.48 -23.63 8.49
N ALA A 287 -12.78 -23.87 8.52
CA ALA A 287 -13.38 -25.01 9.20
C ALA A 287 -13.01 -26.32 8.51
N ILE A 288 -13.07 -26.41 7.17
CA ILE A 288 -12.60 -27.59 6.44
C ILE A 288 -11.10 -27.82 6.70
N GLN A 289 -10.26 -26.78 6.64
CA GLN A 289 -8.84 -26.91 6.99
C GLN A 289 -8.65 -27.52 8.38
N THR A 290 -9.39 -27.03 9.38
CA THR A 290 -9.32 -27.51 10.77
C THR A 290 -9.76 -28.97 10.88
N VAL A 291 -10.86 -29.35 10.19
CA VAL A 291 -11.36 -30.73 10.16
C VAL A 291 -10.35 -31.67 9.50
N LEU A 292 -9.72 -31.26 8.39
CA LEU A 292 -8.70 -32.07 7.72
C LEU A 292 -7.53 -32.40 8.65
N PHE A 293 -7.01 -31.39 9.37
CA PHE A 293 -5.92 -31.59 10.32
C PHE A 293 -6.35 -32.39 11.55
N ALA A 294 -7.57 -32.20 12.05
CA ALA A 294 -8.13 -33.01 13.12
C ALA A 294 -8.21 -34.50 12.73
N LEU A 295 -8.61 -34.81 11.49
CA LEU A 295 -8.64 -36.20 11.00
C LEU A 295 -7.25 -36.83 10.96
N PHE A 296 -6.21 -36.08 10.57
CA PHE A 296 -4.83 -36.57 10.62
C PHE A 296 -4.33 -36.81 12.05
N GLN A 297 -4.72 -35.98 13.01
CA GLN A 297 -4.42 -36.22 14.43
C GLN A 297 -5.10 -37.51 14.93
N ARG A 298 -6.28 -37.83 14.38
CA ARG A 298 -7.05 -39.04 14.66
C ARG A 298 -6.76 -40.20 13.72
N ARG A 299 -5.59 -40.23 13.06
CA ARG A 299 -5.20 -41.31 12.13
C ARG A 299 -5.20 -42.73 12.70
N ARG A 300 -5.28 -42.89 14.02
CA ARG A 300 -5.38 -44.18 14.71
C ARG A 300 -6.83 -44.64 14.90
N ASP A 301 -7.79 -43.73 14.76
CA ASP A 301 -9.22 -44.00 14.98
C ASP A 301 -9.93 -44.46 13.70
N PHE A 302 -9.34 -44.19 12.53
CA PHE A 302 -9.93 -44.44 11.22
C PHE A 302 -8.91 -44.99 10.23
N ASP A 303 -9.32 -45.92 9.36
CA ASP A 303 -8.54 -46.37 8.21
C ASP A 303 -8.70 -45.40 7.02
N ASN A 304 -7.73 -45.40 6.09
CA ASN A 304 -7.77 -44.61 4.85
C ASN A 304 -7.93 -43.09 5.02
N VAL A 305 -7.46 -42.52 6.15
CA VAL A 305 -7.56 -41.07 6.43
C VAL A 305 -6.98 -40.21 5.31
N GLU A 306 -5.86 -40.60 4.71
CA GLU A 306 -5.25 -39.86 3.59
C GLU A 306 -6.20 -39.77 2.37
N GLU A 307 -6.93 -40.84 2.05
CA GLU A 307 -7.87 -40.84 0.93
C GLU A 307 -9.15 -40.05 1.26
N VAL A 308 -9.71 -40.22 2.47
CA VAL A 308 -10.92 -39.51 2.90
C VAL A 308 -10.68 -38.01 2.98
N THR A 309 -9.56 -37.60 3.58
CA THR A 309 -9.17 -36.19 3.68
C THR A 309 -8.90 -35.58 2.31
N ALA A 310 -8.23 -36.30 1.40
CA ALA A 310 -8.01 -35.85 0.03
C ALA A 310 -9.34 -35.66 -0.74
N LYS A 311 -10.28 -36.61 -0.63
CA LYS A 311 -11.61 -36.49 -1.25
C LYS A 311 -12.41 -35.32 -0.68
N LEU A 312 -12.39 -35.13 0.65
CA LEU A 312 -13.07 -34.02 1.30
C LEU A 312 -12.47 -32.68 0.86
N PHE A 313 -11.14 -32.58 0.82
CA PHE A 313 -10.42 -31.41 0.33
C PHE A 313 -10.81 -31.06 -1.11
N LEU A 314 -10.72 -32.02 -2.03
CA LEU A 314 -11.05 -31.79 -3.44
C LEU A 314 -12.52 -31.39 -3.62
N ARG A 315 -13.45 -32.10 -2.99
CA ARG A 315 -14.90 -31.84 -3.18
C ARG A 315 -15.40 -30.56 -2.51
N ARG A 316 -14.76 -30.09 -1.44
CA ARG A 316 -15.30 -28.97 -0.62
C ARG A 316 -14.46 -27.70 -0.68
N LEU A 317 -13.16 -27.79 -0.95
CA LEU A 317 -12.28 -26.63 -1.12
C LEU A 317 -11.88 -26.41 -2.60
N ALA A 318 -11.58 -27.45 -3.36
CA ALA A 318 -11.16 -27.30 -4.76
C ALA A 318 -12.36 -27.09 -5.69
N SER A 319 -13.39 -27.93 -5.58
CA SER A 319 -14.65 -27.77 -6.31
C SER A 319 -15.56 -26.84 -5.52
N ARG A 320 -15.55 -25.54 -5.83
CA ARG A 320 -16.38 -24.53 -5.15
C ARG A 320 -17.71 -24.32 -5.89
N PRO A 321 -18.78 -23.90 -5.19
CA PRO A 321 -20.00 -23.48 -5.88
C PRO A 321 -19.77 -22.19 -6.68
N PRO A 322 -20.61 -21.91 -7.70
CA PRO A 322 -20.55 -20.66 -8.45
C PRO A 322 -20.65 -19.45 -7.53
N TYR A 323 -19.83 -18.42 -7.77
CA TYR A 323 -19.88 -17.16 -7.04
C TYR A 323 -21.20 -16.42 -7.36
N ARG A 324 -21.89 -15.97 -6.30
CA ARG A 324 -23.16 -15.22 -6.40
C ARG A 324 -22.93 -13.77 -6.00
N TRP A 325 -22.60 -12.94 -6.97
CA TRP A 325 -22.29 -11.53 -6.71
C TRP A 325 -23.49 -10.77 -6.16
N ARG A 326 -24.71 -11.01 -6.66
CA ARG A 326 -25.92 -10.36 -6.13
C ARG A 326 -26.11 -10.58 -4.63
N THR A 327 -25.96 -11.81 -4.17
CA THR A 327 -26.10 -12.16 -2.75
C THR A 327 -24.98 -11.55 -1.91
N PHE A 328 -23.75 -11.64 -2.41
CA PHE A 328 -22.59 -11.01 -1.76
C PHE A 328 -22.78 -9.50 -1.61
N ARG A 329 -23.26 -8.83 -2.67
CA ARG A 329 -23.48 -7.38 -2.70
C ARG A 329 -24.42 -6.97 -1.57
N LEU A 330 -25.51 -7.71 -1.35
CA LEU A 330 -26.40 -7.44 -0.24
C LEU A 330 -25.71 -7.66 1.11
N LEU A 331 -24.92 -8.71 1.30
CA LEU A 331 -24.25 -8.93 2.58
C LEU A 331 -23.16 -7.89 2.86
N TYR A 332 -22.49 -7.37 1.85
CA TYR A 332 -21.29 -6.57 2.02
C TYR A 332 -21.54 -5.05 1.99
N PHE A 333 -22.43 -4.55 1.13
CA PHE A 333 -22.73 -3.12 1.01
C PHE A 333 -23.88 -2.68 1.93
N THR A 334 -23.96 -1.39 2.25
CA THR A 334 -24.99 -0.84 3.15
C THR A 334 -26.32 -0.64 2.43
N VAL A 335 -27.42 -0.55 3.19
CA VAL A 335 -28.77 -0.51 2.61
C VAL A 335 -29.01 0.73 1.73
N GLN A 336 -28.33 1.86 2.02
CA GLN A 336 -28.43 3.09 1.23
C GLN A 336 -27.72 2.97 -0.14
N GLU A 337 -26.65 2.19 -0.25
CA GLU A 337 -25.86 2.02 -1.48
C GLU A 337 -26.55 1.13 -2.54
N VAL A 338 -27.62 0.41 -2.16
CA VAL A 338 -28.35 -0.52 -3.04
C VAL A 338 -29.62 0.12 -3.62
N GLY A 339 -30.16 1.17 -2.98
CA GLY A 339 -31.44 1.80 -3.36
C GLY A 339 -31.37 2.89 -4.44
N ALA A 340 -30.18 3.30 -4.89
CA ALA A 340 -30.04 4.31 -5.94
C ALA A 340 -30.30 3.68 -7.31
N HIS A 341 -31.48 3.94 -7.88
CA HIS A 341 -31.87 3.59 -9.24
C HIS A 341 -31.14 4.39 -10.34
N ASP A 342 -30.05 5.08 -10.00
CA ASP A 342 -29.36 5.97 -10.94
C ASP A 342 -28.37 5.21 -11.83
N THR A 343 -28.56 5.37 -13.13
CA THR A 343 -27.87 4.71 -14.24
C THR A 343 -26.36 4.95 -14.31
N HIS A 344 -25.81 5.85 -13.50
CA HIS A 344 -24.37 6.02 -13.30
C HIS A 344 -23.74 4.91 -12.42
N ALA A 345 -24.55 4.10 -11.74
CA ALA A 345 -24.07 3.09 -10.80
C ALA A 345 -23.49 1.81 -11.45
N ALA A 346 -23.60 1.61 -12.77
CA ALA A 346 -23.16 0.37 -13.43
C ALA A 346 -21.62 0.19 -13.41
N GLU A 347 -20.84 1.25 -13.65
CA GLU A 347 -19.37 1.19 -13.61
C GLU A 347 -18.85 1.07 -12.15
N ASN A 348 -19.48 1.79 -11.20
CA ASN A 348 -19.18 1.71 -9.76
C ASN A 348 -19.49 0.33 -9.16
N GLN A 349 -20.49 -0.36 -9.71
CA GLN A 349 -20.86 -1.71 -9.31
C GLN A 349 -19.90 -2.78 -9.84
N GLN A 350 -19.29 -2.57 -11.03
CA GLN A 350 -18.30 -3.51 -11.58
C GLN A 350 -16.98 -3.49 -10.79
N GLY A 351 -16.52 -2.32 -10.34
CA GLY A 351 -15.37 -2.24 -9.43
C GLY A 351 -15.66 -2.96 -8.09
N SER A 352 -16.87 -2.79 -7.57
CA SER A 352 -17.32 -3.44 -6.35
C SER A 352 -17.42 -4.96 -6.49
N SER A 353 -17.87 -5.47 -7.65
CA SER A 353 -18.00 -6.91 -7.93
C SER A 353 -16.64 -7.59 -8.02
N ALA A 354 -15.72 -6.97 -8.77
CA ALA A 354 -14.35 -7.43 -8.93
C ALA A 354 -13.61 -7.49 -7.59
N TYR A 355 -13.75 -6.46 -6.74
CA TYR A 355 -13.15 -6.47 -5.40
C TYR A 355 -13.64 -7.66 -4.57
N GLY A 356 -14.96 -7.84 -4.48
CA GLY A 356 -15.58 -8.90 -3.69
C GLY A 356 -15.14 -10.28 -4.14
N GLN A 357 -15.12 -10.51 -5.46
CA GLN A 357 -14.68 -11.78 -6.04
C GLN A 357 -13.20 -12.04 -5.77
N LEU A 358 -12.33 -11.04 -5.93
CA LEU A 358 -10.89 -11.20 -5.70
C LEU A 358 -10.63 -11.51 -4.24
N LEU A 359 -11.32 -10.83 -3.33
CA LEU A 359 -11.21 -11.06 -1.89
C LEU A 359 -11.65 -12.49 -1.54
N VAL A 360 -12.81 -12.94 -2.02
CA VAL A 360 -13.30 -14.33 -1.82
C VAL A 360 -12.29 -15.34 -2.35
N PHE A 361 -11.79 -15.13 -3.56
CA PHE A 361 -10.80 -15.99 -4.19
C PHE A 361 -9.50 -16.06 -3.38
N ARG A 362 -8.98 -14.90 -2.90
CA ARG A 362 -7.80 -14.83 -2.04
C ARG A 362 -7.99 -15.56 -0.70
N ARG A 363 -9.19 -15.51 -0.11
CA ARG A 363 -9.49 -16.25 1.13
C ARG A 363 -9.43 -17.76 0.90
N ILE A 364 -9.96 -18.23 -0.21
CA ILE A 364 -9.92 -19.65 -0.61
C ILE A 364 -8.49 -20.07 -0.94
N GLN A 365 -7.75 -19.25 -1.71
CA GLN A 365 -6.33 -19.45 -1.98
C GLN A 365 -5.53 -19.62 -0.68
N ARG A 366 -5.73 -18.77 0.31
CA ARG A 366 -5.03 -18.85 1.59
C ARG A 366 -5.34 -20.15 2.35
N ALA A 367 -6.58 -20.62 2.32
CA ALA A 367 -6.97 -21.89 2.92
C ALA A 367 -6.30 -23.08 2.21
N ILE A 368 -6.28 -23.08 0.88
CA ILE A 368 -5.61 -24.10 0.06
C ILE A 368 -4.10 -24.10 0.33
N GLN A 369 -3.46 -22.92 0.33
CA GLN A 369 -2.05 -22.76 0.65
C GLN A 369 -1.71 -23.36 2.01
N ARG A 370 -2.51 -23.09 3.05
CA ARG A 370 -2.29 -23.65 4.39
C ARG A 370 -2.45 -25.18 4.45
N CYS A 371 -3.27 -25.76 3.57
CA CYS A 371 -3.47 -27.22 3.52
C CYS A 371 -2.34 -27.94 2.76
N LEU A 372 -1.80 -27.31 1.71
CA LEU A 372 -0.92 -27.99 0.76
C LEU A 372 0.53 -27.48 0.74
N THR A 373 0.82 -26.30 1.31
CA THR A 373 2.17 -25.70 1.30
C THR A 373 2.78 -25.66 2.70
N THR A 374 4.12 -25.71 2.76
CA THR A 374 4.90 -25.76 4.01
C THR A 374 5.26 -24.37 4.54
N HIS A 375 5.01 -23.31 3.76
CA HIS A 375 5.24 -21.92 4.14
C HIS A 375 4.16 -21.44 5.12
N GLY A 376 4.32 -21.81 6.40
CA GLY A 376 3.46 -21.34 7.48
C GLY A 376 3.23 -22.30 8.66
N SER A 377 3.87 -23.49 8.69
CA SER A 377 3.67 -24.42 9.82
C SER A 377 4.42 -23.95 11.07
N SER A 378 3.71 -23.89 12.20
CA SER A 378 4.30 -23.53 13.50
C SER A 378 4.81 -24.75 14.28
N THR A 379 4.42 -25.96 13.88
CA THR A 379 4.73 -27.22 14.60
C THR A 379 5.07 -28.37 13.64
N ALA A 380 5.85 -29.35 14.14
CA ALA A 380 6.27 -30.52 13.36
C ALA A 380 5.09 -31.44 12.95
N ASP A 381 4.05 -31.51 13.78
CA ASP A 381 2.86 -32.33 13.52
C ASP A 381 2.00 -31.77 12.38
N GLU A 382 1.84 -30.43 12.32
CA GLU A 382 1.18 -29.76 11.19
C GLU A 382 1.92 -30.03 9.89
N LEU A 383 3.26 -29.97 9.91
CA LEU A 383 4.08 -30.24 8.73
C LEU A 383 3.88 -31.69 8.24
N ALA A 384 3.82 -32.66 9.15
CA ALA A 384 3.56 -34.05 8.81
C ALA A 384 2.16 -34.25 8.20
N ALA A 385 1.13 -33.59 8.75
CA ALA A 385 -0.23 -33.63 8.22
C ALA A 385 -0.32 -33.01 6.82
N VAL A 386 0.33 -31.87 6.59
CA VAL A 386 0.41 -31.22 5.25
C VAL A 386 1.09 -32.15 4.24
N LYS A 387 2.20 -32.80 4.59
CA LYS A 387 2.87 -33.76 3.70
C LYS A 387 1.97 -34.97 3.38
N ALA A 388 1.29 -35.52 4.37
CA ALA A 388 0.35 -36.63 4.17
C ALA A 388 -0.83 -36.23 3.28
N LEU A 389 -1.46 -35.08 3.55
CA LEU A 389 -2.53 -34.54 2.74
C LEU A 389 -2.08 -34.28 1.29
N ARG A 390 -0.90 -33.68 1.10
CA ARG A 390 -0.32 -33.44 -0.23
C ARG A 390 -0.21 -34.74 -1.02
N ARG A 391 0.35 -35.81 -0.44
CA ARG A 391 0.47 -37.13 -1.09
C ARG A 391 -0.90 -37.70 -1.47
N GLY A 392 -1.87 -37.65 -0.54
CA GLY A 392 -3.23 -38.13 -0.78
C GLY A 392 -3.93 -37.36 -1.90
N VAL A 393 -3.82 -36.03 -1.90
CA VAL A 393 -4.41 -35.17 -2.94
C VAL A 393 -3.72 -35.39 -4.27
N THR A 394 -2.39 -35.47 -4.34
CA THR A 394 -1.66 -35.80 -5.57
C THR A 394 -2.13 -37.12 -6.18
N ALA A 395 -2.30 -38.17 -5.36
CA ALA A 395 -2.79 -39.47 -5.84
C ALA A 395 -4.22 -39.38 -6.41
N GLN A 396 -5.12 -38.64 -5.74
CA GLN A 396 -6.50 -38.44 -6.22
C GLN A 396 -6.57 -37.57 -7.48
N VAL A 397 -5.76 -36.52 -7.55
CA VAL A 397 -5.66 -35.63 -8.72
C VAL A 397 -5.15 -36.40 -9.95
N HIS A 398 -4.10 -37.23 -9.81
CA HIS A 398 -3.64 -38.09 -10.91
C HIS A 398 -4.72 -39.05 -11.41
N ARG A 399 -5.55 -39.58 -10.50
CA ARG A 399 -6.67 -40.46 -10.87
C ARG A 399 -7.83 -39.71 -11.54
N ALA A 400 -8.15 -38.50 -11.06
CA ALA A 400 -9.36 -37.79 -11.45
C ALA A 400 -9.17 -36.83 -12.63
N TRP A 401 -8.01 -36.19 -12.75
CA TRP A 401 -7.76 -35.13 -13.74
C TRP A 401 -6.90 -35.58 -14.92
N PHE A 402 -6.09 -36.63 -14.75
CA PHE A 402 -5.09 -37.04 -15.76
C PHE A 402 -5.38 -38.39 -16.43
N LEU A 403 -6.37 -39.16 -15.97
CA LEU A 403 -6.79 -40.35 -16.72
C LEU A 403 -7.63 -39.95 -17.94
N PRO A 404 -7.30 -40.44 -19.15
CA PRO A 404 -8.11 -40.16 -20.33
C PRO A 404 -9.50 -40.76 -20.14
N ALA A 405 -10.54 -39.95 -20.34
CA ALA A 405 -11.87 -40.46 -20.58
C ALA A 405 -11.77 -41.44 -21.75
N SER A 406 -11.95 -42.72 -21.49
CA SER A 406 -11.90 -43.76 -22.51
C SER A 406 -12.85 -43.38 -23.64
N ALA A 407 -12.31 -43.32 -24.87
CA ALA A 407 -12.97 -42.98 -26.13
C ALA A 407 -13.36 -41.49 -26.31
N GLY A 408 -12.41 -40.69 -26.83
CA GLY A 408 -12.71 -39.49 -27.63
C GLY A 408 -13.08 -38.19 -26.89
N GLY A 409 -13.04 -38.15 -25.56
CA GLY A 409 -13.37 -36.95 -24.78
C GLY A 409 -12.22 -35.92 -24.74
N ARG A 410 -12.53 -34.64 -25.05
CA ARG A 410 -11.62 -33.50 -24.82
C ARG A 410 -11.15 -33.49 -23.35
N SER A 411 -9.88 -33.16 -23.08
CA SER A 411 -9.35 -33.01 -21.73
C SER A 411 -10.22 -32.04 -20.91
N GLN A 412 -10.64 -32.47 -19.72
CA GLN A 412 -11.46 -31.65 -18.82
C GLN A 412 -10.71 -30.35 -18.48
N LEU A 413 -11.36 -29.20 -18.67
CA LEU A 413 -10.82 -27.92 -18.19
C LEU A 413 -10.95 -27.85 -16.67
N LEU A 414 -9.84 -27.53 -16.00
CA LEU A 414 -9.83 -27.25 -14.56
C LEU A 414 -10.45 -25.89 -14.26
N SER A 415 -11.29 -25.83 -13.23
CA SER A 415 -11.81 -24.58 -12.68
C SER A 415 -10.71 -23.71 -12.08
N TYR A 416 -10.97 -22.41 -11.92
CA TYR A 416 -10.01 -21.48 -11.30
C TYR A 416 -9.60 -21.90 -9.88
N TYR A 417 -10.49 -22.57 -9.13
CA TYR A 417 -10.17 -23.07 -7.79
C TYR A 417 -9.36 -24.37 -7.83
N GLU A 418 -9.64 -25.26 -8.78
CA GLU A 418 -8.83 -26.47 -9.01
C GLU A 418 -7.42 -26.13 -9.49
N LEU A 419 -7.24 -25.02 -10.21
CA LEU A 419 -5.91 -24.52 -10.58
C LEU A 419 -5.08 -24.10 -9.38
N LEU A 420 -5.69 -23.62 -8.29
CA LEU A 420 -4.96 -23.31 -7.05
C LEU A 420 -4.40 -24.59 -6.42
N VAL A 421 -5.14 -25.69 -6.53
CA VAL A 421 -4.67 -27.00 -6.06
C VAL A 421 -3.58 -27.51 -6.99
N PHE A 422 -3.79 -27.42 -8.31
CA PHE A 422 -2.79 -27.81 -9.29
C PHE A 422 -1.46 -27.07 -9.06
N SER A 423 -1.52 -25.75 -8.90
CA SER A 423 -0.32 -24.92 -8.68
C SER A 423 0.39 -25.24 -7.38
N ALA A 424 -0.34 -25.55 -6.30
CA ALA A 424 0.25 -25.96 -5.03
C ALA A 424 0.95 -27.33 -5.09
N LEU A 425 0.57 -28.20 -6.03
CA LEU A 425 1.09 -29.56 -6.15
C LEU A 425 2.21 -29.70 -7.17
N GLN A 426 2.10 -29.04 -8.33
CA GLN A 426 3.00 -29.24 -9.48
C GLN A 426 3.62 -27.94 -10.01
N GLY A 427 3.25 -26.78 -9.45
CA GLY A 427 3.54 -25.48 -10.06
C GLY A 427 2.56 -25.17 -11.21
N MET A 428 2.56 -23.92 -11.68
CA MET A 428 1.73 -23.53 -12.82
C MET A 428 2.49 -23.76 -14.12
N PRO A 429 1.86 -24.34 -15.17
CA PRO A 429 2.44 -24.39 -16.50
C PRO A 429 2.33 -23.00 -17.13
N GLN A 430 3.04 -22.76 -18.23
CA GLN A 430 2.95 -21.49 -18.92
C GLN A 430 1.53 -21.26 -19.44
N VAL A 431 0.93 -20.12 -19.10
CA VAL A 431 -0.41 -19.72 -19.55
C VAL A 431 -0.30 -18.43 -20.33
N ASN A 432 -0.96 -18.38 -21.49
CA ASN A 432 -1.08 -17.16 -22.27
C ASN A 432 -2.19 -16.26 -21.71
N PHE A 433 -1.84 -15.11 -21.16
CA PHE A 433 -2.83 -14.15 -20.63
C PHE A 433 -3.42 -13.23 -21.69
N THR A 434 -2.97 -13.30 -22.95
CA THR A 434 -3.54 -12.49 -24.05
C THR A 434 -4.78 -13.12 -24.68
N GLU A 435 -5.06 -14.40 -24.40
CA GLU A 435 -6.19 -15.15 -24.99
C GLU A 435 -7.47 -15.01 -24.15
N ASP A 436 -8.15 -13.88 -24.28
CA ASP A 436 -9.36 -13.56 -23.51
C ASP A 436 -10.49 -14.57 -23.70
N ALA A 437 -10.62 -15.12 -24.92
CA ALA A 437 -11.61 -16.13 -25.24
C ALA A 437 -11.42 -17.42 -24.41
N GLU A 438 -10.17 -17.81 -24.16
CA GLU A 438 -9.86 -19.03 -23.38
C GLU A 438 -10.15 -18.84 -21.89
N LEU A 439 -9.86 -17.65 -21.36
CA LEU A 439 -10.19 -17.30 -19.97
C LEU A 439 -11.70 -17.31 -19.71
N LEU A 440 -12.47 -16.73 -20.64
CA LEU A 440 -13.93 -16.74 -20.61
C LEU A 440 -14.48 -18.16 -20.75
N ARG A 441 -14.02 -18.90 -21.77
CA ARG A 441 -14.42 -20.29 -22.00
C ARG A 441 -14.22 -21.15 -20.75
N ARG A 442 -13.10 -20.98 -20.04
CA ARG A 442 -12.84 -21.66 -18.77
C ARG A 442 -13.83 -21.24 -17.69
N ALA A 443 -14.06 -19.94 -17.51
CA ALA A 443 -14.97 -19.44 -16.48
C ALA A 443 -16.41 -19.94 -16.70
N GLU A 444 -16.87 -19.97 -17.94
CA GLU A 444 -18.20 -20.46 -18.34
C GLU A 444 -18.32 -21.98 -18.18
N GLN A 445 -17.38 -22.75 -18.75
CA GLN A 445 -17.44 -24.23 -18.72
C GLN A 445 -17.29 -24.80 -17.31
N THR A 446 -16.58 -24.09 -16.43
CA THR A 446 -16.34 -24.53 -15.04
C THR A 446 -17.31 -23.90 -14.03
N GLY A 447 -18.23 -23.04 -14.49
CA GLY A 447 -19.28 -22.45 -13.66
C GLY A 447 -18.77 -21.49 -12.60
N LEU A 448 -17.74 -20.67 -12.90
CA LEU A 448 -17.18 -19.71 -11.93
C LEU A 448 -18.24 -18.73 -11.40
N SER A 449 -19.08 -18.22 -12.30
CA SER A 449 -20.22 -17.34 -12.01
C SER A 449 -21.21 -17.40 -13.18
N ALA A 450 -22.49 -17.17 -12.91
CA ALA A 450 -23.52 -17.00 -13.94
C ALA A 450 -23.77 -15.52 -14.29
N GLU A 451 -23.10 -14.59 -13.60
CA GLU A 451 -23.33 -13.15 -13.68
C GLU A 451 -22.30 -12.48 -14.62
N PRO A 452 -22.74 -11.76 -15.67
CA PRO A 452 -21.83 -11.16 -16.66
C PRO A 452 -20.93 -10.08 -16.06
N GLU A 453 -21.35 -9.40 -14.98
CA GLU A 453 -20.56 -8.39 -14.28
C GLU A 453 -19.28 -8.96 -13.62
N VAL A 454 -19.21 -10.29 -13.52
CA VAL A 454 -18.13 -11.07 -12.90
C VAL A 454 -17.19 -11.66 -13.96
N LEU A 455 -17.71 -11.94 -15.16
CA LEU A 455 -16.99 -12.61 -16.25
C LEU A 455 -16.26 -11.60 -17.15
N THR A 456 -15.37 -10.80 -16.55
CA THR A 456 -14.54 -9.84 -17.29
C THR A 456 -13.14 -10.41 -17.55
N PRO A 457 -12.64 -10.49 -18.80
CA PRO A 457 -11.34 -11.13 -19.11
C PRO A 457 -10.16 -10.57 -18.30
N SER A 458 -10.05 -9.24 -18.23
CA SER A 458 -9.02 -8.57 -17.42
C SER A 458 -9.08 -8.94 -15.93
N PHE A 459 -10.25 -9.23 -15.38
CA PHE A 459 -10.37 -9.70 -14.01
C PHE A 459 -10.03 -11.20 -13.87
N LEU A 460 -10.46 -12.02 -14.84
CA LEU A 460 -10.10 -13.44 -14.90
C LEU A 460 -8.58 -13.65 -15.00
N ARG A 461 -7.84 -12.75 -15.67
CA ARG A 461 -6.37 -12.72 -15.66
C ARG A 461 -5.81 -12.56 -14.25
N LEU A 462 -6.41 -11.73 -13.39
CA LEU A 462 -5.99 -11.56 -12.00
C LEU A 462 -6.24 -12.83 -11.17
N LEU A 463 -7.37 -13.50 -11.38
CA LEU A 463 -7.64 -14.79 -10.73
C LEU A 463 -6.66 -15.88 -11.17
N MET A 464 -6.32 -15.91 -12.46
CA MET A 464 -5.31 -16.82 -12.99
C MET A 464 -3.94 -16.52 -12.41
N ALA A 465 -3.56 -15.24 -12.31
CA ALA A 465 -2.29 -14.80 -11.72
C ALA A 465 -2.18 -15.18 -10.23
N CYS A 466 -3.28 -15.19 -9.48
CA CYS A 466 -3.28 -15.70 -8.10
C CYS A 466 -2.72 -17.13 -8.01
N CYS A 467 -2.91 -17.98 -9.03
CA CYS A 467 -2.39 -19.34 -9.04
C CYS A 467 -0.84 -19.39 -9.09
N TYR A 468 -0.20 -18.39 -9.70
CA TYR A 468 1.26 -18.22 -9.74
C TYR A 468 1.85 -17.63 -8.46
N THR A 469 1.01 -17.06 -7.58
CA THR A 469 1.44 -16.52 -6.28
C THR A 469 1.43 -17.58 -5.16
N ILE A 470 1.01 -18.82 -5.46
CA ILE A 470 1.11 -19.94 -4.53
C ILE A 470 2.55 -20.43 -4.51
N PRO A 471 3.21 -20.59 -3.35
CA PRO A 471 4.56 -21.12 -3.31
C PRO A 471 4.64 -22.54 -3.90
N PRO A 472 5.61 -22.84 -4.78
CA PRO A 472 5.80 -24.19 -5.31
C PRO A 472 6.30 -25.15 -4.20
N PRO A 473 6.13 -26.47 -4.37
CA PRO A 473 6.62 -27.45 -3.41
C PRO A 473 8.16 -27.44 -3.34
N THR A 474 8.70 -27.36 -2.13
CA THR A 474 10.16 -27.31 -1.87
C THR A 474 10.91 -28.61 -2.18
N ASP A 475 10.21 -29.71 -2.43
CA ASP A 475 10.77 -31.07 -2.46
C ASP A 475 11.05 -31.61 -3.88
N GLY A 476 11.20 -30.75 -4.92
CA GLY A 476 11.50 -31.22 -6.28
C GLY A 476 11.71 -30.14 -7.36
N THR A 477 11.85 -30.57 -8.63
CA THR A 477 12.05 -29.76 -9.86
C THR A 477 10.83 -28.95 -10.31
N PHE A 478 9.79 -28.85 -9.47
CA PHE A 478 8.51 -28.23 -9.83
C PHE A 478 8.54 -26.74 -9.51
N ALA A 479 8.87 -25.93 -10.51
CA ALA A 479 8.76 -24.47 -10.46
C ALA A 479 7.56 -24.00 -11.31
N HIS A 480 7.04 -22.79 -11.02
CA HIS A 480 6.14 -22.15 -11.97
C HIS A 480 6.89 -21.85 -13.26
N ALA A 481 6.30 -22.18 -14.39
CA ALA A 481 6.81 -21.73 -15.67
C ALA A 481 6.72 -20.19 -15.76
N PRO A 482 7.72 -19.52 -16.33
CA PRO A 482 7.67 -18.08 -16.50
C PRO A 482 6.56 -17.68 -17.49
N LEU A 483 5.88 -16.58 -17.18
CA LEU A 483 4.92 -15.94 -18.08
C LEU A 483 5.67 -15.31 -19.24
N THR A 484 5.13 -15.46 -20.46
CA THR A 484 5.66 -14.74 -21.61
C THR A 484 5.60 -13.22 -21.41
N THR A 485 6.44 -12.48 -22.10
CA THR A 485 6.44 -11.00 -22.04
C THR A 485 5.07 -10.38 -22.35
N PRO A 486 4.35 -10.79 -23.42
CA PRO A 486 2.98 -10.30 -23.67
C PRO A 486 2.01 -10.60 -22.53
N SER A 487 2.11 -11.79 -21.91
CA SER A 487 1.26 -12.17 -20.78
C SER A 487 1.56 -11.33 -19.53
N THR A 488 2.84 -11.05 -19.28
CA THR A 488 3.29 -10.18 -18.19
C THR A 488 2.75 -8.75 -18.35
N LEU A 489 2.81 -8.20 -19.57
CA LEU A 489 2.28 -6.87 -19.86
C LEU A 489 0.75 -6.84 -19.74
N ALA A 490 0.04 -7.86 -20.23
CA ALA A 490 -1.42 -7.96 -20.11
C ALA A 490 -1.88 -8.09 -18.64
N LEU A 491 -1.10 -8.78 -17.80
CA LEU A 491 -1.33 -8.83 -16.35
C LEU A 491 -1.17 -7.44 -15.72
N TYR A 492 -0.07 -6.75 -16.02
CA TYR A 492 0.17 -5.40 -15.50
C TYR A 492 -0.94 -4.42 -15.92
N GLU A 493 -1.42 -4.47 -17.17
CA GLU A 493 -2.56 -3.66 -17.62
C GLU A 493 -3.84 -3.96 -16.85
N SER A 494 -4.05 -5.22 -16.48
CA SER A 494 -5.20 -5.63 -15.67
C SER A 494 -5.10 -5.10 -14.23
N LEU A 495 -3.90 -5.06 -13.66
CA LEU A 495 -3.62 -4.42 -12.36
C LEU A 495 -3.84 -2.90 -12.43
N SER A 496 -3.29 -2.25 -13.45
CA SER A 496 -3.45 -0.82 -13.71
C SER A 496 -4.93 -0.40 -13.81
N LYS A 497 -5.72 -1.20 -14.52
CA LYS A 497 -7.15 -0.96 -14.72
C LYS A 497 -7.99 -1.18 -13.45
N HIS A 498 -7.84 -2.33 -12.79
CA HIS A 498 -8.80 -2.77 -11.75
C HIS A 498 -8.30 -2.58 -10.33
N VAL A 499 -7.00 -2.76 -10.11
CA VAL A 499 -6.39 -2.70 -8.78
C VAL A 499 -5.96 -1.28 -8.46
N PHE A 500 -5.16 -0.66 -9.33
CA PHE A 500 -4.70 0.71 -9.17
C PHE A 500 -5.71 1.76 -9.64
N GLN A 501 -6.67 1.35 -10.47
CA GLN A 501 -7.74 2.21 -10.99
C GLN A 501 -7.21 3.48 -11.67
N ILE A 502 -6.09 3.35 -12.40
CA ILE A 502 -5.37 4.51 -12.96
C ILE A 502 -6.23 5.28 -13.95
N GLY A 503 -7.03 4.58 -14.77
CA GLY A 503 -7.99 5.23 -15.67
C GLY A 503 -9.01 6.11 -14.94
N MET A 504 -9.49 5.69 -13.76
CA MET A 504 -10.39 6.49 -12.94
C MET A 504 -9.65 7.62 -12.23
N CYS A 505 -8.44 7.34 -11.72
CA CYS A 505 -7.60 8.35 -11.10
C CYS A 505 -7.12 9.43 -12.10
N SER A 506 -7.08 9.11 -13.39
CA SER A 506 -6.76 10.07 -14.46
C SER A 506 -7.93 10.97 -14.87
N SER A 507 -9.17 10.67 -14.45
CA SER A 507 -10.36 11.43 -14.83
C SER A 507 -10.93 12.20 -13.65
N ALA A 508 -10.84 13.53 -13.70
CA ALA A 508 -11.26 14.42 -12.61
C ALA A 508 -12.75 14.29 -12.23
N VAL A 509 -13.61 14.00 -13.21
CA VAL A 509 -15.07 13.85 -13.02
C VAL A 509 -15.43 12.53 -12.30
N ARG A 510 -14.55 11.52 -12.37
CA ARG A 510 -14.78 10.17 -11.82
C ARG A 510 -13.95 9.89 -10.57
N ALA A 511 -13.29 10.90 -9.99
CA ALA A 511 -12.45 10.71 -8.80
C ALA A 511 -13.26 10.23 -7.57
N GLU A 512 -14.54 10.57 -7.48
CA GLU A 512 -15.45 10.12 -6.43
C GLU A 512 -15.84 8.63 -6.56
N GLU A 513 -15.64 8.05 -7.74
CA GLU A 513 -15.97 6.66 -8.10
C GLU A 513 -14.85 5.66 -7.77
N VAL A 514 -13.67 6.16 -7.37
CA VAL A 514 -12.53 5.31 -7.00
C VAL A 514 -12.88 4.49 -5.76
N ASN A 515 -12.83 3.16 -5.91
CA ASN A 515 -13.17 2.24 -4.83
C ASN A 515 -11.97 2.05 -3.89
N PRO A 516 -11.98 2.64 -2.67
CA PRO A 516 -10.86 2.53 -1.73
C PRO A 516 -10.59 1.09 -1.32
N LEU A 517 -11.55 0.17 -1.44
CA LEU A 517 -11.40 -1.18 -0.94
C LEU A 517 -10.27 -1.94 -1.63
N PHE A 518 -9.96 -1.64 -2.89
CA PHE A 518 -8.83 -2.27 -3.58
C PHE A 518 -7.47 -1.92 -2.95
N SER A 519 -7.38 -0.82 -2.20
CA SER A 519 -6.16 -0.47 -1.45
C SER A 519 -5.95 -1.37 -0.21
N SER A 520 -6.93 -2.22 0.12
CA SER A 520 -6.89 -3.07 1.30
C SER A 520 -5.68 -4.02 1.27
N PRO A 521 -4.94 -4.15 2.38
CA PRO A 521 -3.84 -5.12 2.47
C PRO A 521 -4.32 -6.57 2.28
N ALA A 522 -5.63 -6.83 2.40
CA ALA A 522 -6.21 -8.15 2.21
C ALA A 522 -6.04 -8.70 0.78
N LEU A 523 -5.89 -7.84 -0.24
CA LEU A 523 -5.69 -8.27 -1.63
C LEU A 523 -4.24 -8.61 -1.98
N GLN A 524 -3.30 -8.20 -1.12
CA GLN A 524 -1.85 -8.41 -1.30
C GLN A 524 -1.37 -7.95 -2.69
N MET A 525 -1.65 -6.69 -3.06
CA MET A 525 -1.32 -6.15 -4.39
C MET A 525 0.16 -6.27 -4.74
N GLU A 526 1.04 -6.13 -3.72
CA GLU A 526 2.49 -6.27 -3.84
C GLU A 526 2.87 -7.60 -4.52
N THR A 527 2.23 -8.73 -4.15
CA THR A 527 2.54 -10.05 -4.71
C THR A 527 2.28 -10.20 -6.21
N HIS A 528 1.30 -9.47 -6.76
CA HIS A 528 1.03 -9.53 -8.20
C HIS A 528 2.00 -8.66 -9.00
N ILE A 529 2.44 -7.55 -8.42
CA ILE A 529 3.48 -6.72 -9.03
C ILE A 529 4.81 -7.44 -8.98
N ASP A 530 5.15 -8.07 -7.86
CA ASP A 530 6.34 -8.91 -7.73
C ASP A 530 6.36 -10.03 -8.79
N LEU A 531 5.20 -10.63 -9.07
CA LEU A 531 5.06 -11.61 -10.15
C LEU A 531 5.37 -10.98 -11.52
N CYS A 532 4.86 -9.78 -11.83
CA CYS A 532 5.18 -9.09 -13.09
C CYS A 532 6.67 -8.79 -13.20
N LEU A 533 7.29 -8.30 -12.12
CA LEU A 533 8.71 -7.95 -12.09
C LEU A 533 9.58 -9.20 -12.28
N TRP A 534 9.30 -10.26 -11.53
CA TRP A 534 10.05 -11.51 -11.60
C TRP A 534 10.04 -12.10 -13.02
N ASN A 535 8.88 -12.13 -13.67
CA ASN A 535 8.78 -12.61 -15.06
C ASN A 535 9.51 -11.68 -16.05
N ALA A 536 9.38 -10.36 -15.91
CA ALA A 536 10.09 -9.42 -16.78
C ALA A 536 11.61 -9.54 -16.64
N ILE A 537 12.12 -9.73 -15.42
CA ILE A 537 13.56 -9.92 -15.16
C ILE A 537 14.04 -11.25 -15.75
N ASN A 538 13.33 -12.35 -15.50
CA ASN A 538 13.73 -13.66 -16.02
C ASN A 538 13.71 -13.71 -17.54
N ASN A 539 12.64 -13.23 -18.18
CA ASN A 539 12.58 -13.21 -19.64
C ASN A 539 13.68 -12.31 -20.24
N THR A 540 14.04 -11.21 -19.58
CA THR A 540 15.17 -10.37 -20.04
C THR A 540 16.49 -11.12 -19.95
N ARG A 541 16.71 -11.89 -18.88
CA ARG A 541 17.92 -12.73 -18.74
C ARG A 541 17.97 -13.86 -19.76
N GLU A 542 16.84 -14.49 -20.05
CA GLU A 542 16.73 -15.51 -21.11
C GLU A 542 17.04 -14.90 -22.49
N ASP A 543 16.43 -13.75 -22.83
CA ASP A 543 16.72 -13.03 -24.07
C ASP A 543 18.22 -12.67 -24.19
N GLU A 544 18.88 -12.29 -23.10
CA GLU A 544 20.31 -11.98 -23.08
C GLU A 544 21.20 -13.22 -23.27
N LEU A 545 20.82 -14.36 -22.69
CA LEU A 545 21.51 -15.64 -22.88
C LEU A 545 21.38 -16.13 -24.32
N ASP A 546 20.18 -16.07 -24.91
CA ASP A 546 19.94 -16.47 -26.30
C ASP A 546 20.77 -15.62 -27.28
N VAL A 547 20.89 -14.31 -27.01
CA VAL A 547 21.74 -13.41 -27.80
C VAL A 547 23.23 -13.76 -27.61
N ALA A 548 23.67 -14.09 -26.40
CA ALA A 548 25.05 -14.48 -26.11
C ALA A 548 25.44 -15.82 -26.77
N GLU A 549 24.51 -16.78 -26.84
CA GLU A 549 24.71 -18.08 -27.49
C GLU A 549 24.64 -18.01 -29.03
N ALA A 550 23.88 -17.06 -29.59
CA ALA A 550 23.81 -16.84 -31.03
C ALA A 550 25.10 -16.22 -31.63
N LEU A 551 25.91 -15.52 -30.83
CA LEU A 551 27.17 -14.91 -31.26
C LEU A 551 28.26 -15.94 -31.68
N PRO A 552 28.56 -17.00 -30.89
CA PRO A 552 29.53 -18.03 -31.30
C PRO A 552 29.01 -18.98 -32.40
N ALA A 553 27.70 -19.07 -32.63
CA ALA A 553 27.13 -19.85 -33.73
C ALA A 553 27.31 -19.16 -35.09
N LYS A 554 27.32 -17.81 -35.12
CA LYS A 554 27.56 -17.03 -36.32
C LYS A 554 29.04 -17.06 -36.75
N GLU A 555 29.96 -17.02 -35.81
CA GLU A 555 31.41 -17.18 -36.10
C GLU A 555 31.77 -18.59 -36.59
N LYS A 556 31.04 -19.64 -36.19
CA LYS A 556 31.21 -21.00 -36.73
C LYS A 556 30.55 -21.21 -38.09
N SER A 557 29.51 -20.46 -38.42
CA SER A 557 28.85 -20.49 -39.75
C SER A 557 29.69 -19.79 -40.82
N ASP A 558 30.39 -18.71 -40.47
CA ASP A 558 31.29 -18.01 -41.41
C ASP A 558 32.62 -18.76 -41.64
N GLY A 559 32.92 -19.78 -40.82
CA GLY A 559 34.08 -20.67 -40.97
C GLY A 559 33.83 -21.98 -41.75
N ALA A 560 32.59 -22.28 -42.14
CA ALA A 560 32.24 -23.55 -42.82
C ALA A 560 31.90 -23.40 -44.32
N ALA A 561 32.12 -22.22 -44.92
CA ALA A 561 31.98 -21.99 -46.35
C ALA A 561 33.32 -22.19 -47.09
N ALA A 562 33.89 -23.39 -47.00
CA ALA A 562 34.98 -23.82 -47.86
C ALA A 562 34.86 -25.32 -48.17
N ASN A 563 33.93 -25.66 -49.07
CA ASN A 563 34.05 -26.74 -50.06
C ASN A 563 32.72 -26.89 -50.83
N PRO A 564 32.70 -26.78 -52.17
CA PRO A 564 31.54 -27.10 -52.96
C PRO A 564 31.65 -28.55 -53.46
N ALA A 565 30.64 -29.38 -53.17
CA ALA A 565 30.43 -30.63 -53.88
C ALA A 565 28.96 -30.77 -54.26
N VAL A 566 28.78 -30.84 -55.57
CA VAL A 566 27.58 -31.04 -56.38
C VAL A 566 26.91 -32.38 -56.04
N GLU A 567 25.58 -32.42 -55.90
CA GLU A 567 24.69 -33.28 -56.72
C GLU A 567 23.21 -33.14 -56.36
N SER A 568 22.39 -33.29 -57.40
CA SER A 568 20.95 -33.06 -57.53
C SER A 568 20.07 -34.04 -56.74
N ARG A 569 18.81 -33.66 -56.44
CA ARG A 569 17.62 -34.05 -57.23
C ARG A 569 16.31 -33.47 -56.66
N ALA A 570 15.40 -33.15 -57.57
CA ALA A 570 14.13 -32.44 -57.38
C ALA A 570 12.99 -33.30 -56.77
N PRO A 571 11.84 -32.69 -56.37
CA PRO A 571 10.73 -33.29 -55.62
C PRO A 571 9.60 -33.84 -56.53
N PRO A 572 8.56 -34.47 -55.97
CA PRO A 572 7.21 -34.42 -56.55
C PRO A 572 6.17 -33.84 -55.55
N VAL A 573 5.39 -32.81 -55.89
CA VAL A 573 4.18 -32.79 -56.79
C VAL A 573 2.92 -33.19 -56.01
N ASN A 574 2.14 -32.19 -55.56
CA ASN A 574 0.84 -31.74 -56.09
C ASN A 574 -0.35 -32.53 -55.45
N THR A 575 -1.60 -32.05 -55.31
CA THR A 575 -2.36 -31.11 -56.14
C THR A 575 -3.73 -30.82 -55.48
N THR A 576 -4.21 -29.56 -55.59
CA THR A 576 -5.60 -29.12 -55.92
C THR A 576 -6.79 -29.45 -54.99
N THR A 577 -7.86 -28.63 -54.85
CA THR A 577 -8.50 -27.65 -55.76
C THR A 577 -9.58 -26.86 -55.00
N GLY A 578 -9.89 -25.62 -55.43
CA GLY A 578 -11.23 -25.01 -55.27
C GLY A 578 -11.29 -23.50 -54.97
N ALA A 579 -11.20 -22.66 -56.00
CA ALA A 579 -11.64 -21.25 -56.02
C ALA A 579 -13.09 -21.16 -56.61
N PRO A 580 -13.73 -20.01 -56.96
CA PRO A 580 -13.29 -18.58 -56.91
C PRO A 580 -14.39 -17.51 -56.58
N LYS A 581 -13.96 -16.23 -56.47
CA LYS A 581 -14.45 -15.01 -57.19
C LYS A 581 -14.13 -13.73 -56.39
N GLU A 582 -13.18 -12.89 -56.86
CA GLU A 582 -13.35 -11.74 -57.79
C GLU A 582 -14.04 -10.54 -57.08
N THR A 583 -13.52 -9.31 -57.05
CA THR A 583 -12.99 -8.46 -58.15
C THR A 583 -12.22 -7.25 -57.61
N GLY A 584 -11.23 -6.73 -58.37
CA GLY A 584 -11.04 -5.27 -58.52
C GLY A 584 -9.65 -4.66 -58.24
N PHE A 585 -8.71 -4.86 -59.16
CA PHE A 585 -7.65 -3.88 -59.51
C PHE A 585 -8.15 -3.08 -60.75
N PRO A 586 -7.57 -1.93 -61.22
CA PRO A 586 -6.16 -1.82 -61.63
C PRO A 586 -5.58 -0.35 -61.62
N PRO A 587 -4.54 0.04 -62.41
CA PRO A 587 -3.23 0.45 -61.85
C PRO A 587 -2.58 1.66 -62.61
N SER A 588 -1.23 1.73 -62.59
CA SER A 588 -0.32 2.33 -63.60
C SER A 588 0.03 3.83 -63.38
N THR A 589 1.19 4.39 -63.75
CA THR A 589 2.34 3.94 -64.56
C THR A 589 3.50 4.98 -64.49
N SER A 590 4.73 4.50 -64.78
CA SER A 590 5.85 5.20 -65.48
C SER A 590 6.64 6.30 -64.74
N SER A 591 7.94 6.55 -64.96
CA SER A 591 8.95 6.09 -65.92
C SER A 591 10.36 6.30 -65.34
N GLY A 592 11.38 5.70 -65.97
CA GLY A 592 12.75 5.59 -65.46
C GLY A 592 13.70 6.74 -65.80
N GLY A 593 14.98 6.53 -65.46
CA GLY A 593 16.08 7.42 -65.83
C GLY A 593 17.28 7.31 -64.90
N SER A 594 18.32 6.65 -65.36
CA SER A 594 19.60 6.31 -64.70
C SER A 594 20.52 7.50 -64.38
N ALA A 595 21.23 7.45 -63.24
CA ALA A 595 22.66 7.75 -63.14
C ALA A 595 23.20 7.36 -61.74
N GLU A 596 24.25 6.55 -61.71
CA GLU A 596 24.98 6.10 -60.53
C GLU A 596 25.66 7.26 -59.79
N VAL A 597 25.49 7.33 -58.47
CA VAL A 597 26.57 7.71 -57.53
C VAL A 597 26.46 6.81 -56.31
N SER A 598 27.48 5.97 -56.14
CA SER A 598 27.67 5.12 -54.98
C SER A 598 27.95 5.98 -53.73
N VAL A 599 27.03 5.97 -52.77
CA VAL A 599 27.30 6.33 -51.38
C VAL A 599 26.72 5.23 -50.51
N LEU A 600 27.59 4.54 -49.79
CA LEU A 600 27.29 3.57 -48.73
C LEU A 600 26.24 4.15 -47.76
N SER A 601 24.98 3.78 -47.93
CA SER A 601 23.95 3.94 -46.92
C SER A 601 23.75 2.59 -46.23
N GLY A 602 24.50 2.37 -45.15
CA GLY A 602 24.12 1.40 -44.15
C GLY A 602 22.72 1.77 -43.68
N THR A 603 21.74 0.93 -44.02
CA THR A 603 20.40 1.01 -43.44
C THR A 603 20.57 0.99 -41.92
N PRO A 604 20.02 1.96 -41.17
CA PRO A 604 20.10 1.91 -39.72
C PRO A 604 19.46 0.60 -39.27
N PRO A 605 20.11 -0.17 -38.38
CA PRO A 605 19.53 -1.41 -37.89
C PRO A 605 18.15 -1.10 -37.32
N LEU A 606 17.14 -1.89 -37.70
CA LEU A 606 15.80 -1.80 -37.11
C LEU A 606 15.96 -1.70 -35.58
N PRO A 607 15.24 -0.78 -34.91
CA PRO A 607 15.34 -0.63 -33.48
C PRO A 607 15.08 -1.99 -32.83
N LYS A 608 16.05 -2.48 -32.05
CA LYS A 608 15.90 -3.71 -31.28
C LYS A 608 14.62 -3.62 -30.47
N ALA A 609 13.81 -4.67 -30.50
CA ALA A 609 12.61 -4.74 -29.67
C ALA A 609 12.99 -4.46 -28.21
N PRO A 610 12.22 -3.65 -27.48
CA PRO A 610 12.52 -3.35 -26.08
C PRO A 610 12.54 -4.66 -25.29
N THR A 611 13.55 -4.83 -24.43
CA THR A 611 13.60 -5.99 -23.54
C THR A 611 12.36 -6.04 -22.64
N PRO A 612 11.96 -7.21 -22.12
CA PRO A 612 10.78 -7.35 -21.29
C PRO A 612 10.73 -6.38 -20.10
N ILE A 613 11.86 -6.15 -19.44
CA ILE A 613 11.98 -5.18 -18.34
C ILE A 613 11.77 -3.73 -18.79
N VAL A 614 12.30 -3.35 -19.97
CA VAL A 614 12.11 -2.01 -20.57
C VAL A 614 10.65 -1.82 -20.99
N ALA A 615 10.02 -2.85 -21.56
CA ALA A 615 8.61 -2.81 -21.93
C ALA A 615 7.69 -2.64 -20.70
N LEU A 616 7.97 -3.35 -19.60
CA LEU A 616 7.25 -3.18 -18.34
C LEU A 616 7.48 -1.78 -17.76
N PHE A 617 8.73 -1.30 -17.76
CA PHE A 617 9.06 0.05 -17.31
C PHE A 617 8.30 1.13 -18.08
N HIS A 618 8.20 1.03 -19.42
CA HIS A 618 7.43 1.99 -20.21
C HIS A 618 5.95 2.03 -19.83
N ARG A 619 5.35 0.89 -19.47
CA ARG A 619 3.96 0.85 -18.97
C ARG A 619 3.85 1.50 -17.59
N ILE A 620 4.79 1.24 -16.67
CA ILE A 620 4.86 1.90 -15.37
C ILE A 620 5.01 3.42 -15.54
N ARG A 621 5.93 3.87 -16.40
CA ARG A 621 6.17 5.28 -16.70
C ARG A 621 4.92 5.98 -17.24
N ARG A 622 4.22 5.35 -18.20
CA ARG A 622 2.95 5.85 -18.74
C ARG A 622 1.93 6.03 -17.62
N ASP A 623 1.77 5.02 -16.80
CA ASP A 623 0.77 4.95 -15.74
C ASP A 623 1.04 5.96 -14.61
N VAL A 624 2.31 6.14 -14.22
CA VAL A 624 2.72 7.20 -13.27
C VAL A 624 2.45 8.59 -13.86
N SER A 625 2.70 8.79 -15.16
CA SER A 625 2.41 10.05 -15.83
C SER A 625 0.91 10.35 -15.89
N LEU A 626 0.09 9.33 -16.18
CA LEU A 626 -1.38 9.45 -16.16
C LEU A 626 -1.91 9.75 -14.75
N LEU A 627 -1.36 9.07 -13.74
CA LEU A 627 -1.73 9.32 -12.34
C LEU A 627 -1.35 10.75 -11.92
N PHE A 628 -0.16 11.22 -12.31
CA PHE A 628 0.30 12.58 -12.04
C PHE A 628 -0.58 13.63 -12.74
N ALA A 629 -0.86 13.45 -14.03
CA ALA A 629 -1.73 14.33 -14.80
C ALA A 629 -3.15 14.39 -14.22
N GLY A 630 -3.75 13.23 -13.88
CA GLY A 630 -5.07 13.17 -13.27
C GLY A 630 -5.18 13.93 -11.95
N ASN A 631 -4.15 13.84 -11.11
CA ASN A 631 -4.06 14.63 -9.87
C ASN A 631 -3.96 16.14 -10.18
N GLY A 632 -3.30 16.52 -11.27
CA GLY A 632 -3.24 17.89 -11.76
C GLY A 632 -4.57 18.41 -12.31
N ASP A 633 -5.32 17.59 -13.04
CA ASP A 633 -6.60 17.97 -13.65
C ASP A 633 -7.70 18.12 -12.61
N VAL A 634 -7.74 17.25 -11.60
CA VAL A 634 -8.66 17.39 -10.44
C VAL A 634 -8.49 18.76 -9.77
N LEU A 635 -7.25 19.26 -9.69
CA LEU A 635 -6.97 20.59 -9.12
C LEU A 635 -7.51 21.74 -9.96
N GLN A 636 -7.62 21.57 -11.27
CA GLN A 636 -8.14 22.61 -12.17
C GLN A 636 -9.67 22.72 -12.09
N HIS A 637 -10.36 21.60 -11.82
CA HIS A 637 -11.81 21.54 -11.81
C HIS A 637 -12.46 21.81 -10.44
N ILE A 638 -11.69 21.76 -9.35
CA ILE A 638 -12.18 22.09 -7.99
C ILE A 638 -11.42 23.34 -7.48
N PRO A 639 -11.84 24.56 -7.82
CA PRO A 639 -11.12 25.79 -7.43
C PRO A 639 -11.06 26.02 -5.91
N GLU A 640 -12.00 25.44 -5.14
CA GLU A 640 -11.92 25.41 -3.68
C GLU A 640 -10.75 24.55 -3.18
N ALA A 641 -10.33 23.50 -3.92
CA ALA A 641 -9.18 22.65 -3.59
C ALA A 641 -7.82 23.26 -4.01
N ALA A 642 -7.81 24.24 -4.93
CA ALA A 642 -6.61 24.99 -5.27
C ALA A 642 -6.12 25.86 -4.09
N GLY A 643 -7.03 26.28 -3.20
CA GLY A 643 -6.72 26.93 -1.92
C GLY A 643 -6.85 26.01 -0.69
N ALA A 644 -7.69 24.98 -0.74
CA ALA A 644 -7.91 24.05 0.36
C ALA A 644 -7.12 22.75 0.18
N ARG A 645 -6.07 22.62 1.00
CA ARG A 645 -5.39 21.40 1.49
C ARG A 645 -5.85 20.10 0.80
N ALA A 646 -4.90 19.27 0.34
CA ALA A 646 -5.05 17.88 -0.14
C ALA A 646 -5.94 16.94 0.72
N THR A 647 -6.44 17.41 1.86
CA THR A 647 -7.54 16.84 2.65
C THR A 647 -8.93 16.95 2.00
N SER A 648 -9.14 17.83 1.01
CA SER A 648 -10.41 18.01 0.28
C SER A 648 -10.67 16.98 -0.82
N PHE A 649 -9.65 16.21 -1.21
CA PHE A 649 -9.77 15.15 -2.21
C PHE A 649 -10.66 14.01 -1.72
N PRO A 650 -11.42 13.34 -2.61
CA PRO A 650 -12.14 12.12 -2.27
C PRO A 650 -11.21 11.12 -1.57
N LEU A 651 -11.66 10.59 -0.43
CA LEU A 651 -10.84 9.69 0.39
C LEU A 651 -10.38 8.47 -0.42
N GLY A 652 -11.26 7.94 -1.29
CA GLY A 652 -10.97 6.82 -2.18
C GLY A 652 -9.79 7.09 -3.11
N PHE A 653 -9.85 8.21 -3.82
CA PHE A 653 -8.81 8.67 -4.73
C PHE A 653 -7.45 8.83 -4.04
N ARG A 654 -7.42 9.49 -2.88
CA ARG A 654 -6.18 9.71 -2.12
C ARG A 654 -5.56 8.39 -1.65
N VAL A 655 -6.36 7.53 -1.05
CA VAL A 655 -5.90 6.24 -0.52
C VAL A 655 -5.36 5.36 -1.66
N MET A 656 -6.05 5.33 -2.80
CA MET A 656 -5.60 4.59 -3.98
C MET A 656 -4.28 5.13 -4.53
N THR A 657 -4.20 6.45 -4.76
CA THR A 657 -3.00 7.11 -5.27
C THR A 657 -1.78 6.82 -4.40
N LEU A 658 -1.90 7.00 -3.08
CA LEU A 658 -0.81 6.74 -2.14
C LEU A 658 -0.37 5.27 -2.11
N THR A 659 -1.33 4.35 -2.22
CA THR A 659 -1.04 2.92 -2.23
C THR A 659 -0.34 2.50 -3.52
N THR A 660 -0.83 2.97 -4.67
CA THR A 660 -0.20 2.78 -5.98
C THR A 660 1.23 3.35 -6.00
N VAL A 661 1.44 4.55 -5.47
CA VAL A 661 2.78 5.16 -5.38
C VAL A 661 3.73 4.30 -4.54
N LYS A 662 3.27 3.79 -3.39
CA LYS A 662 4.08 2.89 -2.54
C LYS A 662 4.47 1.63 -3.31
N VAL A 663 3.50 0.95 -3.92
CA VAL A 663 3.73 -0.34 -4.61
C VAL A 663 4.64 -0.16 -5.82
N LEU A 664 4.39 0.83 -6.67
CA LEU A 664 5.22 1.10 -7.86
C LEU A 664 6.63 1.56 -7.50
N PHE A 665 6.80 2.37 -6.45
CA PHE A 665 8.14 2.78 -6.04
C PHE A 665 8.96 1.60 -5.48
N ILE A 666 8.35 0.73 -4.69
CA ILE A 666 9.02 -0.49 -4.20
C ILE A 666 9.46 -1.36 -5.38
N ALA A 667 8.59 -1.51 -6.39
CA ALA A 667 8.90 -2.24 -7.62
C ALA A 667 10.09 -1.66 -8.39
N LEU A 668 10.11 -0.34 -8.61
CA LEU A 668 11.18 0.36 -9.33
C LEU A 668 12.53 0.31 -8.59
N ARG A 669 12.53 0.08 -7.26
CA ARG A 669 13.77 0.01 -6.47
C ARG A 669 14.51 -1.33 -6.61
N THR A 670 14.02 -2.24 -7.45
CA THR A 670 14.69 -3.53 -7.71
C THR A 670 15.99 -3.30 -8.48
N ALA A 671 17.07 -4.00 -8.12
CA ALA A 671 18.40 -3.80 -8.71
C ALA A 671 18.40 -3.93 -10.25
N ASP A 672 17.64 -4.88 -10.80
CA ASP A 672 17.55 -5.08 -12.25
C ASP A 672 17.02 -3.85 -12.99
N PHE A 673 16.10 -3.06 -12.39
CA PHE A 673 15.63 -1.83 -13.02
C PHE A 673 16.72 -0.77 -13.14
N PHE A 674 17.59 -0.62 -12.13
CA PHE A 674 18.73 0.30 -12.22
C PHE A 674 19.79 -0.18 -13.22
N HIS A 675 19.91 -1.49 -13.46
CA HIS A 675 20.84 -2.02 -14.45
C HIS A 675 20.36 -1.84 -15.88
N HIS A 676 19.07 -2.08 -16.16
CA HIS A 676 18.55 -2.07 -17.54
C HIS A 676 17.90 -0.74 -17.96
N ILE A 677 17.47 0.11 -17.03
CA ILE A 677 16.83 1.40 -17.33
C ILE A 677 17.82 2.53 -17.11
N SER A 678 17.96 3.39 -18.12
CA SER A 678 18.82 4.57 -18.00
C SER A 678 18.35 5.49 -16.87
N PRO A 679 19.27 6.05 -16.05
CA PRO A 679 18.91 7.00 -15.00
C PRO A 679 18.08 8.18 -15.53
N THR A 680 18.30 8.55 -16.79
CA THR A 680 17.63 9.65 -17.50
C THR A 680 16.14 9.40 -17.71
N GLU A 681 15.74 8.15 -17.89
CA GLU A 681 14.33 7.77 -18.00
C GLU A 681 13.69 7.48 -16.65
N MET A 682 14.48 6.99 -15.68
CA MET A 682 14.03 6.69 -14.32
C MET A 682 13.71 7.97 -13.52
N LEU A 683 14.52 9.03 -13.68
CA LEU A 683 14.41 10.24 -12.87
C LEU A 683 13.03 10.91 -12.94
N PRO A 684 12.42 11.15 -14.11
CA PRO A 684 11.07 11.75 -14.17
C PRO A 684 10.00 10.91 -13.47
N VAL A 685 10.11 9.58 -13.53
CA VAL A 685 9.14 8.66 -12.90
C VAL A 685 9.25 8.74 -11.38
N VAL A 686 10.46 8.65 -10.83
CA VAL A 686 10.69 8.77 -9.38
C VAL A 686 10.32 10.17 -8.88
N ALA A 687 10.59 11.22 -9.67
CA ALA A 687 10.22 12.59 -9.34
C ALA A 687 8.70 12.77 -9.24
N GLN A 688 7.93 12.22 -10.18
CA GLN A 688 6.47 12.23 -10.14
C GLN A 688 5.91 11.43 -8.97
N LEU A 689 6.48 10.26 -8.65
CA LEU A 689 6.09 9.45 -7.49
C LEU A 689 6.38 10.19 -6.17
N PHE A 690 7.53 10.87 -6.07
CA PHE A 690 7.85 11.74 -4.94
C PHE A 690 6.84 12.86 -4.82
N ALA A 691 6.55 13.56 -5.91
CA ALA A 691 5.60 14.68 -5.93
C ALA A 691 4.20 14.25 -5.47
N LEU A 692 3.68 13.13 -6.00
CA LEU A 692 2.40 12.57 -5.58
C LEU A 692 2.40 12.20 -4.10
N ARG A 693 3.47 11.58 -3.60
CA ARG A 693 3.58 11.23 -2.18
C ARG A 693 3.67 12.47 -1.28
N ALA A 694 4.47 13.46 -1.64
CA ALA A 694 4.69 14.69 -0.88
C ALA A 694 3.44 15.59 -0.90
N TYR A 695 2.68 15.58 -1.99
CA TYR A 695 1.45 16.35 -2.16
C TYR A 695 0.36 15.97 -1.14
N TYR A 696 0.25 14.70 -0.75
CA TYR A 696 -0.72 14.22 0.24
C TYR A 696 -0.10 14.14 1.65
N PRO A 697 -0.38 15.10 2.55
CA PRO A 697 0.09 15.05 3.92
C PRO A 697 -0.60 13.93 4.69
N VAL A 698 0.11 13.36 5.66
CA VAL A 698 -0.45 12.33 6.54
C VAL A 698 -1.54 12.95 7.41
N SER A 699 -2.72 12.29 7.49
CA SER A 699 -3.83 12.77 8.31
C SER A 699 -3.43 12.94 9.78
N LEU A 700 -3.99 13.94 10.46
CA LEU A 700 -3.81 14.12 11.91
C LEU A 700 -4.35 12.94 12.72
N SER A 701 -5.35 12.23 12.18
CA SER A 701 -5.93 11.00 12.76
C SER A 701 -5.11 9.74 12.50
N ALA A 702 -4.05 9.81 11.69
CA ALA A 702 -3.21 8.65 11.35
C ALA A 702 -2.47 8.14 12.58
N THR A 703 -2.26 6.83 12.62
CA THR A 703 -1.48 6.17 13.69
C THR A 703 0.00 6.59 13.63
N GLU A 704 0.73 6.49 14.73
CA GLU A 704 2.17 6.82 14.74
C GLU A 704 2.97 5.92 13.78
N THR A 705 2.55 4.66 13.63
CA THR A 705 3.12 3.70 12.68
C THR A 705 2.95 4.17 11.24
N GLU A 706 1.75 4.62 10.86
CA GLU A 706 1.48 5.16 9.52
C GLU A 706 2.36 6.39 9.24
N ARG A 707 2.51 7.31 10.20
CA ARG A 707 3.39 8.49 10.02
C ARG A 707 4.84 8.08 9.80
N LYS A 708 5.36 7.13 10.58
CA LYS A 708 6.74 6.63 10.44
C LYS A 708 6.96 5.93 9.10
N GLU A 709 6.02 5.09 8.66
CA GLU A 709 6.09 4.44 7.35
C GLU A 709 6.07 5.45 6.21
N ALA A 710 5.18 6.43 6.30
CA ALA A 710 5.03 7.47 5.31
C ALA A 710 6.30 8.35 5.21
N GLN A 711 6.94 8.67 6.35
CA GLN A 711 8.22 9.39 6.39
C GLN A 711 9.37 8.53 5.85
N ARG A 712 9.39 7.23 6.17
CA ARG A 712 10.38 6.28 5.64
C ARG A 712 10.30 6.20 4.11
N LEU A 713 9.09 6.11 3.55
CA LEU A 713 8.89 6.09 2.09
C LEU A 713 9.42 7.37 1.43
N LEU A 714 9.12 8.55 1.99
CA LEU A 714 9.65 9.82 1.48
C LEU A 714 11.18 9.88 1.53
N SER A 715 11.80 9.42 2.63
CA SER A 715 13.26 9.39 2.73
C SER A 715 13.90 8.43 1.72
N LEU A 716 13.25 7.31 1.42
CA LEU A 716 13.73 6.37 0.40
C LEU A 716 13.62 6.98 -1.00
N LEU A 717 12.51 7.66 -1.33
CA LEU A 717 12.36 8.39 -2.59
C LEU A 717 13.43 9.48 -2.74
N GLN A 718 13.68 10.27 -1.69
CA GLN A 718 14.73 11.30 -1.70
C GLN A 718 16.11 10.71 -1.95
N ASN A 719 16.45 9.62 -1.27
CA ASN A 719 17.74 8.94 -1.48
C ASN A 719 17.86 8.41 -2.91
N THR A 720 16.80 7.82 -3.48
CA THR A 720 16.81 7.37 -4.88
C THR A 720 16.98 8.55 -5.84
N LEU A 721 16.28 9.67 -5.62
CA LEU A 721 16.43 10.88 -6.44
C LEU A 721 17.86 11.43 -6.41
N ALA A 722 18.50 11.43 -5.24
CA ALA A 722 19.87 11.90 -5.07
C ALA A 722 20.92 10.98 -5.72
N LEU A 723 20.62 9.68 -5.89
CA LEU A 723 21.52 8.71 -6.51
C LEU A 723 21.51 8.80 -8.05
N LEU A 724 20.34 9.01 -8.67
CA LEU A 724 20.19 8.92 -10.12
C LEU A 724 21.12 9.86 -10.92
N PRO A 725 21.29 11.16 -10.56
CA PRO A 725 22.20 12.04 -11.30
C PRO A 725 23.69 11.69 -11.16
N GLN A 726 24.08 10.90 -10.16
CA GLN A 726 25.47 10.47 -9.97
C GLN A 726 25.91 9.48 -11.06
N GLU A 727 24.94 8.76 -11.64
CA GLU A 727 25.15 7.79 -12.73
C GLU A 727 24.97 8.43 -14.13
N MET A 728 24.58 9.71 -14.19
CA MET A 728 24.38 10.43 -15.45
C MET A 728 25.67 11.06 -15.97
N LYS A 729 25.78 11.17 -17.31
CA LYS A 729 26.83 11.95 -17.95
C LYS A 729 26.60 13.45 -17.72
N ALA A 730 27.67 14.22 -17.59
CA ALA A 730 27.64 15.68 -17.41
C ALA A 730 26.74 16.40 -18.43
N ALA A 731 26.81 16.02 -19.71
CA ALA A 731 25.95 16.58 -20.76
C ALA A 731 24.45 16.42 -20.45
N THR A 732 24.06 15.29 -19.88
CA THR A 732 22.66 15.03 -19.53
C THR A 732 22.22 15.78 -18.29
N VAL A 733 23.10 15.92 -17.29
CA VAL A 733 22.85 16.72 -16.09
C VAL A 733 22.66 18.20 -16.47
N ASN A 734 23.49 18.72 -17.37
CA ASN A 734 23.32 20.07 -17.93
C ASN A 734 21.99 20.23 -18.68
N GLU A 735 21.57 19.21 -19.43
CA GLU A 735 20.29 19.25 -20.15
C GLU A 735 19.08 19.19 -19.21
N LEU A 736 19.17 18.40 -18.12
CA LEU A 736 18.15 18.37 -17.07
C LEU A 736 17.97 19.77 -16.45
N LEU A 737 19.08 20.45 -16.16
CA LEU A 737 19.05 21.80 -15.61
C LEU A 737 18.34 22.78 -16.58
N ARG A 738 18.74 22.78 -17.87
CA ARG A 738 18.18 23.69 -18.88
C ARG A 738 16.73 23.39 -19.26
N ARG A 739 16.37 22.11 -19.49
CA ARG A 739 15.05 21.73 -20.01
C ARG A 739 13.98 21.56 -18.94
N VAL A 740 14.38 21.27 -17.70
CA VAL A 740 13.42 20.92 -16.64
C VAL A 740 13.44 21.95 -15.53
N LEU A 741 14.58 22.18 -14.88
CA LEU A 741 14.64 23.06 -13.70
C LEU A 741 14.44 24.55 -14.05
N VAL A 742 15.06 25.06 -15.12
CA VAL A 742 14.91 26.46 -15.53
C VAL A 742 13.43 26.79 -15.81
N PRO A 743 12.70 26.07 -16.69
CA PRO A 743 11.28 26.37 -16.95
C PRO A 743 10.39 26.26 -15.71
N ILE A 744 10.59 25.24 -14.87
CA ILE A 744 9.80 25.06 -13.64
C ILE A 744 10.04 26.22 -12.66
N SER A 745 11.29 26.69 -12.52
CA SER A 745 11.62 27.80 -11.61
C SER A 745 10.94 29.11 -12.02
N THR A 746 10.88 29.42 -13.31
CA THR A 746 10.22 30.65 -13.82
C THR A 746 8.72 30.68 -13.58
N THR A 747 8.08 29.51 -13.46
CA THR A 747 6.64 29.36 -13.25
C THR A 747 6.27 29.06 -11.79
N ALA A 748 7.25 28.89 -10.90
CA ALA A 748 7.07 28.46 -9.52
C ALA A 748 6.13 29.36 -8.70
N HIS A 749 6.05 30.66 -9.00
CA HIS A 749 5.15 31.59 -8.30
C HIS A 749 3.66 31.36 -8.58
N HIS A 750 3.33 30.76 -9.73
CA HIS A 750 1.95 30.49 -10.17
C HIS A 750 1.64 28.98 -10.23
N ALA A 751 2.57 28.15 -9.77
CA ALA A 751 2.48 26.70 -9.86
C ALA A 751 1.51 26.13 -8.79
N SER A 752 0.80 25.06 -9.14
CA SER A 752 0.00 24.30 -8.18
C SER A 752 0.90 23.61 -7.14
N GLN A 753 0.35 23.28 -5.96
CA GLN A 753 1.10 22.57 -4.91
C GLN A 753 1.72 21.24 -5.39
N LEU A 754 1.06 20.54 -6.30
CA LEU A 754 1.61 19.32 -6.92
C LEU A 754 2.83 19.62 -7.80
N GLN A 755 2.80 20.71 -8.57
CA GLN A 755 3.94 21.16 -9.37
C GLN A 755 5.09 21.68 -8.49
N LEU A 756 4.79 22.31 -7.35
CA LEU A 756 5.80 22.67 -6.35
C LEU A 756 6.46 21.43 -5.73
N ALA A 757 5.71 20.37 -5.49
CA ALA A 757 6.25 19.09 -5.01
C ALA A 757 7.11 18.39 -6.09
N LEU A 758 6.75 18.53 -7.37
CA LEU A 758 7.59 18.07 -8.48
C LEU A 758 8.88 18.89 -8.60
N PHE A 759 8.81 20.20 -8.42
CA PHE A 759 9.98 21.05 -8.35
C PHE A 759 10.91 20.65 -7.20
N GLU A 760 10.34 20.40 -6.02
CA GLU A 760 11.07 19.88 -4.86
C GLU A 760 11.79 18.57 -5.19
N ALA A 761 11.14 17.64 -5.91
CA ALA A 761 11.74 16.37 -6.31
C ALA A 761 13.00 16.55 -7.17
N TYR A 762 12.92 17.42 -8.20
CA TYR A 762 14.06 17.69 -9.07
C TYR A 762 15.19 18.43 -8.34
N LEU A 763 14.86 19.33 -7.41
CA LEU A 763 15.87 19.98 -6.55
C LEU A 763 16.59 18.95 -5.68
N HIS A 764 15.88 18.01 -5.05
CA HIS A 764 16.52 16.92 -4.28
C HIS A 764 17.47 16.08 -5.13
N SER A 765 17.13 15.82 -6.39
CA SER A 765 18.03 15.09 -7.30
C SER A 765 19.33 15.84 -7.57
N MET A 766 19.26 17.17 -7.70
CA MET A 766 20.39 18.03 -8.02
C MET A 766 21.12 18.58 -6.78
N ALA A 767 20.60 18.36 -5.57
CA ALA A 767 21.17 18.84 -4.31
C ALA A 767 22.38 18.03 -3.80
N THR A 768 23.07 17.32 -4.70
CA THR A 768 24.26 16.52 -4.37
C THR A 768 25.54 17.15 -4.94
N ALA A 769 26.66 16.96 -4.24
CA ALA A 769 27.96 17.45 -4.69
C ALA A 769 28.36 16.85 -6.05
N SER A 770 28.02 15.58 -6.30
CA SER A 770 28.27 14.92 -7.58
C SER A 770 27.49 15.54 -8.73
N ALA A 771 26.19 15.82 -8.54
CA ALA A 771 25.38 16.47 -9.56
C ALA A 771 25.89 17.89 -9.86
N ALA A 772 26.19 18.67 -8.81
CA ALA A 772 26.78 19.99 -8.96
C ALA A 772 28.17 19.95 -9.65
N ASN A 773 28.97 18.91 -9.42
CA ASN A 773 30.24 18.72 -10.11
C ASN A 773 30.10 18.46 -11.61
N ALA A 774 29.05 17.74 -12.00
CA ALA A 774 28.73 17.43 -13.39
C ALA A 774 28.19 18.64 -14.17
N VAL A 775 27.77 19.71 -13.49
CA VAL A 775 27.25 20.93 -14.13
C VAL A 775 28.41 21.82 -14.58
N ALA A 776 28.31 22.31 -15.81
CA ALA A 776 29.29 23.22 -16.39
C ALA A 776 29.23 24.59 -15.69
N GLU A 777 30.38 25.22 -15.51
CA GLU A 777 30.52 26.44 -14.69
C GLU A 777 29.76 27.63 -15.29
N ASP A 778 29.63 27.72 -16.61
CA ASP A 778 28.84 28.73 -17.33
C ASP A 778 27.36 28.62 -16.97
N LEU A 779 26.82 27.41 -17.00
CA LEU A 779 25.44 27.15 -16.65
C LEU A 779 25.15 27.34 -15.17
N MET A 780 26.12 27.02 -14.32
CA MET A 780 26.00 27.26 -12.89
C MET A 780 25.94 28.77 -12.61
N LEU A 781 26.76 29.58 -13.28
CA LEU A 781 26.71 31.04 -13.15
C LEU A 781 25.42 31.65 -13.70
N GLU A 782 24.88 31.09 -14.78
CA GLU A 782 23.68 31.62 -15.45
C GLU A 782 22.38 31.27 -14.72
N HIS A 783 22.24 30.06 -14.19
CA HIS A 783 20.93 29.53 -13.78
C HIS A 783 20.85 29.04 -12.33
N TRP A 784 21.96 28.79 -11.64
CA TRP A 784 21.93 28.12 -10.33
C TRP A 784 21.19 28.96 -9.27
N VAL A 785 21.48 30.25 -9.22
CA VAL A 785 20.81 31.19 -8.31
C VAL A 785 19.35 31.42 -8.74
N ASP A 786 19.09 31.55 -10.04
CA ASP A 786 17.76 31.78 -10.61
C ASP A 786 16.80 30.61 -10.35
N ILE A 787 17.32 29.39 -10.22
CA ILE A 787 16.54 28.21 -9.80
C ILE A 787 16.33 28.18 -8.28
N ALA A 788 17.38 28.47 -7.49
CA ALA A 788 17.34 28.35 -6.04
C ALA A 788 16.45 29.41 -5.36
N VAL A 789 16.51 30.67 -5.82
CA VAL A 789 15.82 31.81 -5.18
C VAL A 789 14.28 31.64 -5.20
N PRO A 790 13.62 31.30 -6.32
CA PRO A 790 12.17 31.07 -6.34
C PRO A 790 11.74 29.91 -5.43
N ALA A 791 12.57 28.87 -5.26
CA ALA A 791 12.29 27.77 -4.35
C ALA A 791 12.38 28.19 -2.87
N ILE A 792 13.47 28.88 -2.50
CA ILE A 792 13.73 29.34 -1.12
C ILE A 792 12.70 30.37 -0.66
N THR A 793 12.35 31.31 -1.54
CA THR A 793 11.43 32.43 -1.22
C THR A 793 9.95 32.05 -1.34
N ASN A 794 9.64 30.81 -1.73
CA ASN A 794 8.27 30.34 -1.87
C ASN A 794 7.59 30.22 -0.48
N ARG A 795 6.55 31.02 -0.25
CA ARG A 795 5.83 31.05 1.03
C ARG A 795 4.88 29.86 1.23
N HIS A 796 4.61 29.08 0.19
CA HIS A 796 3.59 28.03 0.21
C HIS A 796 4.14 26.66 0.62
N SER A 797 5.45 26.44 0.56
CA SER A 797 6.07 25.14 0.90
C SER A 797 7.42 25.29 1.59
N VAL A 798 7.45 24.98 2.89
CA VAL A 798 8.71 24.89 3.67
C VAL A 798 9.63 23.76 3.18
N PRO A 799 9.13 22.55 2.84
CA PRO A 799 9.98 21.51 2.26
C PRO A 799 10.68 21.95 0.96
N LEU A 800 9.98 22.68 0.09
CA LEU A 800 10.57 23.24 -1.13
C LEU A 800 11.68 24.26 -0.81
N ALA A 801 11.46 25.13 0.19
CA ALA A 801 12.48 26.10 0.60
C ALA A 801 13.75 25.40 1.12
N ASN A 802 13.59 24.32 1.88
CA ASN A 802 14.72 23.49 2.35
C ASN A 802 15.43 22.80 1.18
N ALA A 803 14.69 22.24 0.22
CA ALA A 803 15.27 21.63 -0.98
C ALA A 803 16.03 22.65 -1.85
N GLY A 804 15.49 23.87 -1.99
CA GLY A 804 16.18 24.97 -2.67
C GLY A 804 17.46 25.40 -1.95
N HIS A 805 17.47 25.37 -0.61
CA HIS A 805 18.67 25.61 0.18
C HIS A 805 19.73 24.54 -0.04
N ASP A 806 19.34 23.27 0.00
CA ASP A 806 20.23 22.13 -0.21
C ASP A 806 20.81 22.14 -1.63
N PHE A 807 20.01 22.51 -2.63
CA PHE A 807 20.45 22.74 -4.01
C PHE A 807 21.48 23.87 -4.13
N LEU A 808 21.21 25.03 -3.50
CA LEU A 808 22.16 26.14 -3.50
C LEU A 808 23.49 25.76 -2.85
N ILE A 809 23.45 25.05 -1.72
CA ILE A 809 24.65 24.60 -1.00
C ILE A 809 25.37 23.46 -1.74
N ALA A 810 24.71 22.73 -2.65
CA ALA A 810 25.36 21.66 -3.39
C ALA A 810 26.55 22.16 -4.23
N ALA A 811 26.49 23.39 -4.77
CA ALA A 811 27.64 24.04 -5.41
C ALA A 811 28.81 24.24 -4.44
N PHE A 812 28.52 24.67 -3.20
CA PHE A 812 29.53 24.85 -2.15
C PHE A 812 30.15 23.52 -1.77
N ARG A 813 29.34 22.47 -1.60
CA ARG A 813 29.79 21.10 -1.27
C ARG A 813 30.63 20.46 -2.37
N ALA A 814 30.40 20.87 -3.62
CA ALA A 814 31.18 20.44 -4.78
C ALA A 814 32.54 21.15 -4.88
N GLU A 815 32.83 22.11 -3.98
CA GLU A 815 34.08 22.88 -3.94
C GLU A 815 34.38 23.64 -5.26
N LYS A 816 33.35 23.89 -6.08
CA LYS A 816 33.45 24.64 -7.34
C LYS A 816 34.02 26.03 -7.08
N TYR A 817 35.05 26.43 -7.82
CA TYR A 817 35.74 27.71 -7.61
C TYR A 817 34.84 28.93 -7.86
N VAL A 818 33.73 28.80 -8.61
CA VAL A 818 32.72 29.85 -8.82
C VAL A 818 31.78 30.05 -7.63
N SER A 819 31.69 29.08 -6.72
CA SER A 819 30.81 29.08 -5.54
C SER A 819 30.84 30.35 -4.67
N PRO A 820 32.01 30.96 -4.37
CA PRO A 820 32.07 32.17 -3.56
C PRO A 820 31.25 33.34 -4.14
N LEU A 821 31.00 33.36 -5.45
CA LEU A 821 30.22 34.40 -6.11
C LEU A 821 28.71 34.35 -5.75
N PHE A 822 28.21 33.21 -5.26
CA PHE A 822 26.81 33.07 -4.83
C PHE A 822 26.57 33.50 -3.38
N VAL A 823 27.64 33.71 -2.61
CA VAL A 823 27.56 34.03 -1.17
C VAL A 823 26.86 35.36 -0.87
N PRO A 824 27.03 36.45 -1.64
CA PRO A 824 26.24 37.67 -1.45
C PRO A 824 24.72 37.43 -1.53
N THR A 825 24.27 36.59 -2.47
CA THR A 825 22.86 36.20 -2.59
C THR A 825 22.43 35.30 -1.44
N TYR A 826 23.27 34.33 -1.06
CA TYR A 826 23.06 33.46 0.10
C TYR A 826 22.85 34.27 1.39
N VAL A 827 23.68 35.29 1.63
CA VAL A 827 23.54 36.20 2.76
C VAL A 827 22.27 37.03 2.65
N SER A 828 21.98 37.60 1.48
CA SER A 828 20.79 38.44 1.28
C SER A 828 19.46 37.69 1.47
N LEU A 829 19.43 36.37 1.22
CA LEU A 829 18.27 35.50 1.45
C LEU A 829 18.04 35.19 2.93
N TYR A 830 19.10 34.87 3.67
CA TYR A 830 19.00 34.37 5.05
C TYR A 830 19.24 35.44 6.13
N ALA A 831 19.89 36.56 5.79
CA ALA A 831 20.14 37.72 6.65
C ALA A 831 19.87 39.02 5.84
N PRO A 832 18.60 39.34 5.56
CA PRO A 832 18.25 40.47 4.70
C PRO A 832 18.58 41.82 5.34
N ASN A 833 19.35 42.67 4.65
CA ASN A 833 19.60 44.04 5.07
C ASN A 833 18.42 44.95 4.69
N ALA A 834 17.36 45.01 5.50
CA ALA A 834 16.33 46.05 5.42
C ALA A 834 15.55 46.19 6.74
N GLU A 835 15.28 47.44 7.12
CA GLU A 835 14.63 47.92 8.34
C GLU A 835 13.38 47.11 8.74
N LEU A 836 13.44 46.48 9.92
CA LEU A 836 12.27 45.86 10.55
C LEU A 836 11.40 46.96 11.18
N PHE A 837 10.34 47.35 10.46
CA PHE A 837 9.11 47.99 10.91
C PHE A 837 9.22 48.93 12.15
N SER A 838 9.79 50.11 11.98
CA SER A 838 9.55 51.24 12.89
C SER A 838 8.59 52.25 12.26
N ASN A 839 7.44 52.43 12.90
CA ASN A 839 6.47 53.53 12.76
C ASN A 839 6.74 54.60 11.67
N GLY A 840 6.11 54.41 10.50
CA GLY A 840 5.45 55.50 9.78
C GLY A 840 6.26 56.55 9.02
N ARG A 841 7.59 56.43 8.83
CA ARG A 841 8.32 57.28 7.87
C ARG A 841 9.33 56.50 7.04
N SER A 842 8.96 56.35 5.76
CA SER A 842 9.68 55.62 4.70
C SER A 842 10.78 56.46 4.07
N VAL A 843 12.00 55.92 4.02
CA VAL A 843 12.97 56.18 2.95
C VAL A 843 13.45 54.83 2.40
N SER A 844 12.62 54.27 1.52
CA SER A 844 12.94 53.37 0.40
C SER A 844 14.27 52.59 0.40
N GLN A 845 14.28 51.40 1.00
CA GLN A 845 14.85 50.19 0.38
C GLN A 845 14.07 48.97 0.89
N ALA A 846 13.12 48.50 0.09
CA ALA A 846 12.40 47.27 0.38
C ALA A 846 13.41 46.10 0.43
N ALA A 847 13.27 45.20 1.42
CA ALA A 847 14.06 43.98 1.48
C ALA A 847 14.06 43.28 0.10
N ALA A 848 15.24 42.91 -0.40
CA ALA A 848 15.39 42.31 -1.73
C ALA A 848 14.57 41.01 -1.89
N TYR A 849 14.31 40.32 -0.77
CA TYR A 849 13.57 39.06 -0.72
C TYR A 849 12.53 39.06 0.42
N PRO A 850 11.44 38.28 0.29
CA PRO A 850 10.44 38.15 1.34
C PRO A 850 11.01 37.44 2.59
N PRO A 851 10.48 37.72 3.79
CA PRO A 851 10.92 37.05 5.02
C PRO A 851 10.63 35.54 4.97
N LEU A 852 11.61 34.75 5.41
CA LEU A 852 11.54 33.29 5.44
C LEU A 852 10.86 32.76 6.70
N SER A 853 10.35 31.52 6.63
CA SER A 853 9.76 30.85 7.80
C SER A 853 10.84 30.46 8.84
N VAL A 854 10.47 30.40 10.12
CA VAL A 854 11.36 29.95 11.21
C VAL A 854 11.97 28.58 10.93
N SER A 855 11.18 27.65 10.35
CA SER A 855 11.65 26.30 10.01
C SER A 855 12.74 26.32 8.93
N ALA A 856 12.61 27.19 7.92
CA ALA A 856 13.65 27.37 6.90
C ALA A 856 14.94 27.97 7.51
N ILE A 857 14.81 28.91 8.46
CA ILE A 857 15.97 29.47 9.19
C ILE A 857 16.64 28.43 10.09
N GLN A 858 15.86 27.56 10.75
CA GLN A 858 16.40 26.44 11.53
C GLN A 858 17.14 25.42 10.64
N HIS A 859 16.63 25.16 9.42
CA HIS A 859 17.35 24.37 8.42
C HIS A 859 18.65 25.04 8.03
N PHE A 860 18.61 26.34 7.75
CA PHE A 860 19.80 27.14 7.47
C PHE A 860 20.87 27.04 8.56
N ALA A 861 20.47 27.20 9.83
CA ALA A 861 21.38 27.13 10.97
C ALA A 861 22.11 25.78 11.07
N ARG A 862 21.44 24.67 10.71
CA ARG A 862 22.06 23.33 10.66
C ARG A 862 23.04 23.18 9.49
N MET A 863 22.77 23.86 8.39
CA MET A 863 23.45 23.67 7.10
C MET A 863 24.58 24.67 6.83
N VAL A 864 24.58 25.84 7.48
CA VAL A 864 25.54 26.93 7.27
C VAL A 864 27.00 26.48 7.46
N ARG A 865 27.26 25.56 8.39
CA ARG A 865 28.59 24.96 8.59
C ARG A 865 29.04 24.14 7.39
N THR A 866 28.13 23.38 6.79
CA THR A 866 28.43 22.60 5.57
C THR A 866 28.71 23.52 4.39
N ALA A 867 27.94 24.61 4.26
CA ALA A 867 28.16 25.65 3.25
C ALA A 867 29.54 26.30 3.40
N CYS A 868 29.85 26.81 4.60
CA CYS A 868 31.13 27.48 4.86
C CYS A 868 32.32 26.53 4.71
N HIS A 869 32.20 25.27 5.12
CA HIS A 869 33.25 24.28 4.94
C HIS A 869 33.60 24.05 3.47
N GLY A 870 32.60 23.95 2.59
CA GLY A 870 32.82 23.80 1.15
C GLY A 870 33.46 25.05 0.53
N ILE A 871 33.01 26.25 0.96
CA ILE A 871 33.58 27.51 0.50
C ILE A 871 35.06 27.63 0.91
N GLU A 872 35.43 27.28 2.15
CA GLU A 872 36.83 27.34 2.62
C GLU A 872 37.80 26.52 1.74
N ARG A 873 37.31 25.49 1.05
CA ARG A 873 38.10 24.55 0.25
C ARG A 873 38.12 24.87 -1.24
N CYS A 874 37.36 25.87 -1.69
CA CYS A 874 37.36 26.31 -3.09
C CYS A 874 38.75 26.82 -3.54
N ASP A 875 39.12 26.51 -4.79
CA ASP A 875 40.38 26.99 -5.38
C ASP A 875 40.36 28.51 -5.63
N SER A 876 41.00 29.24 -4.71
CA SER A 876 41.15 30.70 -4.80
C SER A 876 41.93 31.17 -6.04
N THR A 877 42.83 30.35 -6.60
CA THR A 877 43.66 30.71 -7.75
C THR A 877 42.92 30.58 -9.07
N ALA A 878 42.01 29.60 -9.17
CA ALA A 878 41.14 29.44 -10.34
C ALA A 878 40.09 30.56 -10.41
N LEU A 879 39.53 30.97 -9.26
CA LEU A 879 38.62 32.11 -9.19
C LEU A 879 39.31 33.42 -9.57
N ALA A 880 40.54 33.66 -9.10
CA ALA A 880 41.32 34.84 -9.48
C ALA A 880 41.59 34.88 -10.99
N ARG A 881 42.01 33.76 -11.59
CA ARG A 881 42.21 33.62 -13.04
C ARG A 881 40.94 33.94 -13.83
N LEU A 882 39.79 33.44 -13.39
CA LEU A 882 38.50 33.73 -14.02
C LEU A 882 38.14 35.24 -13.98
N LEU A 883 38.52 35.96 -12.92
CA LEU A 883 38.22 37.38 -12.74
C LEU A 883 39.27 38.33 -13.38
N ASP A 884 40.45 37.80 -13.69
CA ASP A 884 41.62 38.56 -14.18
C ASP A 884 41.84 38.44 -15.71
N GLU A 885 41.13 37.57 -16.44
CA GLU A 885 41.28 37.46 -17.90
C GLU A 885 41.02 38.82 -18.60
N VAL A 886 42.11 39.38 -19.14
CA VAL A 886 42.19 40.67 -19.80
C VAL A 886 41.75 40.51 -21.26
N PRO A 887 40.89 41.40 -21.81
CA PRO A 887 40.62 41.44 -23.24
C PRO A 887 41.88 41.99 -23.95
N GLY A 888 42.72 41.12 -24.53
CA GLY A 888 43.84 41.59 -25.36
C GLY A 888 45.07 40.69 -25.57
N GLY A 889 45.09 39.43 -25.15
CA GLY A 889 46.19 38.51 -25.49
C GLY A 889 46.03 37.90 -26.90
N PRO A 890 47.12 37.67 -27.67
CA PRO A 890 47.02 37.08 -29.01
C PRO A 890 46.43 35.67 -28.92
N VAL A 891 45.51 35.40 -29.83
CA VAL A 891 44.77 34.14 -29.99
C VAL A 891 45.74 33.02 -30.30
N GLU A 892 45.97 32.13 -29.34
CA GLU A 892 46.38 30.74 -29.60
C GLU A 892 45.75 29.83 -28.53
N ASP A 893 44.94 28.89 -29.03
CA ASP A 893 44.27 27.75 -28.41
C ASP A 893 43.20 27.94 -27.30
N ALA A 894 41.95 27.76 -27.75
CA ALA A 894 40.76 27.37 -26.98
C ALA A 894 40.46 28.13 -25.67
N VAL A 895 40.09 29.40 -25.78
CA VAL A 895 39.42 30.14 -24.69
C VAL A 895 38.13 29.40 -24.30
N PRO A 896 37.95 28.99 -23.03
CA PRO A 896 36.76 28.26 -22.60
C PRO A 896 35.51 29.16 -22.69
N ALA A 897 34.38 28.60 -23.14
CA ALA A 897 33.12 29.34 -23.36
C ALA A 897 32.61 30.12 -22.13
N THR A 898 32.99 29.68 -20.92
CA THR A 898 32.78 30.34 -19.62
C THR A 898 33.38 31.74 -19.52
N ALA A 899 34.57 31.94 -20.10
CA ALA A 899 35.24 33.25 -20.12
C ALA A 899 34.43 34.27 -20.92
N ASN A 900 33.84 33.88 -22.05
CA ASN A 900 33.08 34.78 -22.92
C ASN A 900 31.75 35.25 -22.28
N ALA A 901 31.03 34.37 -21.58
CA ALA A 901 29.78 34.71 -20.89
C ALA A 901 30.01 35.62 -19.67
N LEU A 902 31.03 35.32 -18.86
CA LEU A 902 31.40 36.16 -17.72
C LEU A 902 31.96 37.51 -18.18
N THR A 903 32.74 37.56 -19.27
CA THR A 903 33.27 38.81 -19.85
C THR A 903 32.14 39.70 -20.35
N ALA A 904 31.13 39.12 -21.02
CA ALA A 904 29.92 39.84 -21.42
C ALA A 904 29.13 40.38 -20.20
N TYR A 905 29.04 39.62 -19.11
CA TYR A 905 28.39 40.08 -17.86
C TYR A 905 29.21 41.17 -17.13
N MET A 906 30.53 40.98 -16.98
CA MET A 906 31.45 41.94 -16.37
C MET A 906 31.45 43.28 -17.12
N SER A 907 31.28 43.27 -18.44
CA SER A 907 31.15 44.49 -19.25
C SER A 907 29.89 45.32 -18.94
N LYS A 908 28.83 44.68 -18.42
CA LYS A 908 27.57 45.34 -18.01
C LYS A 908 27.62 45.91 -16.59
N LEU A 909 28.63 45.54 -15.80
CA LEU A 909 28.77 45.97 -14.41
C LEU A 909 29.52 47.31 -14.29
N SER A 910 29.09 48.12 -13.33
CA SER A 910 29.79 49.37 -12.98
C SER A 910 31.23 49.10 -12.52
N PRO A 911 32.15 50.06 -12.69
CA PRO A 911 33.54 49.91 -12.22
C PRO A 911 33.65 49.57 -10.72
N ALA A 912 32.73 50.08 -9.90
CA ALA A 912 32.66 49.79 -8.47
C ALA A 912 32.23 48.33 -8.19
N GLN A 913 31.25 47.80 -8.93
CA GLN A 913 30.81 46.40 -8.82
C GLN A 913 31.89 45.42 -9.28
N ARG A 914 32.62 45.75 -10.36
CA ARG A 914 33.78 44.98 -10.81
C ARG A 914 34.89 44.94 -9.75
N ALA A 915 35.20 46.08 -9.15
CA ALA A 915 36.18 46.15 -8.07
C ALA A 915 35.74 45.39 -6.81
N ALA A 916 34.43 45.31 -6.53
CA ALA A 916 33.88 44.53 -5.43
C ALA A 916 33.97 43.01 -5.69
N LEU A 917 33.64 42.56 -6.91
CA LEU A 917 33.75 41.15 -7.30
C LEU A 917 35.19 40.63 -7.24
N ARG A 918 36.17 41.45 -7.62
CA ARG A 918 37.60 41.11 -7.49
C ARG A 918 38.08 40.92 -6.05
N LYS A 919 37.33 41.40 -5.05
CA LYS A 919 37.64 41.22 -3.62
C LYS A 919 37.02 39.95 -3.03
N VAL A 920 36.20 39.24 -3.79
CA VAL A 920 35.53 38.00 -3.34
C VAL A 920 36.55 36.86 -3.38
N THR A 921 37.17 36.62 -2.23
CA THR A 921 37.96 35.40 -1.98
C THR A 921 37.12 34.40 -1.19
N PRO A 922 37.44 33.10 -1.23
CA PRO A 922 36.72 32.10 -0.44
C PRO A 922 36.66 32.45 1.07
N ILE A 923 37.77 32.93 1.64
CA ILE A 923 37.83 33.35 3.05
C ILE A 923 36.98 34.61 3.30
N ASN A 924 37.06 35.61 2.43
CA ASN A 924 36.24 36.83 2.56
C ASN A 924 34.74 36.54 2.45
N ALA A 925 34.36 35.58 1.61
CA ALA A 925 32.99 35.14 1.46
C ALA A 925 32.45 34.50 2.75
N VAL A 926 33.23 33.63 3.40
CA VAL A 926 32.85 33.07 4.72
C VAL A 926 32.78 34.15 5.79
N LEU A 927 33.73 35.10 5.80
CA LEU A 927 33.70 36.24 6.74
C LEU A 927 32.47 37.14 6.54
N LEU A 928 31.98 37.26 5.31
CA LEU A 928 30.72 37.97 5.01
C LEU A 928 29.52 37.26 5.65
N VAL A 929 29.46 35.92 5.58
CA VAL A 929 28.41 35.13 6.25
C VAL A 929 28.45 35.35 7.77
N VAL A 930 29.64 35.26 8.38
CA VAL A 930 29.80 35.47 9.84
C VAL A 930 29.36 36.89 10.25
N SER A 931 29.79 37.90 9.48
CA SER A 931 29.49 39.29 9.80
C SER A 931 28.00 39.60 9.65
N ALA A 932 27.35 39.10 8.60
CA ALA A 932 25.92 39.27 8.41
C ALA A 932 25.09 38.56 9.50
N LEU A 933 25.50 37.36 9.95
CA LEU A 933 24.84 36.68 11.07
C LEU A 933 24.96 37.47 12.37
N PHE A 934 26.14 38.02 12.65
CA PHE A 934 26.37 38.85 13.82
C PHE A 934 25.52 40.12 13.79
N GLU A 935 25.55 40.87 12.68
CA GLU A 935 24.75 42.09 12.49
C GLU A 935 23.25 41.80 12.65
N TRP A 936 22.77 40.69 12.09
CA TRP A 936 21.37 40.29 12.19
C TRP A 936 20.96 39.89 13.62
N LEU A 937 21.83 39.20 14.36
CA LEU A 937 21.61 38.86 15.77
C LEU A 937 21.54 40.12 16.64
N CYS A 938 22.42 41.10 16.42
CA CYS A 938 22.37 42.39 17.09
C CYS A 938 21.07 43.14 16.79
N LEU A 939 20.61 43.11 15.53
CA LEU A 939 19.34 43.74 15.12
C LEU A 939 18.12 43.08 15.76
N LEU A 940 18.04 41.74 15.76
CA LEU A 940 16.94 40.99 16.37
C LEU A 940 16.82 41.26 17.88
N TRP A 941 17.96 41.40 18.56
CA TRP A 941 18.01 41.70 19.99
C TRP A 941 17.59 43.13 20.30
N ASN A 942 18.09 44.13 19.55
CA ASN A 942 17.83 45.54 19.82
C ASN A 942 16.39 45.98 19.47
N ASN A 943 15.71 45.31 18.53
CA ASN A 943 14.41 45.73 17.99
C ASN A 943 13.20 44.94 18.51
N SER A 944 13.33 44.16 19.58
CA SER A 944 12.22 43.37 20.16
C SER A 944 11.67 43.98 21.47
N PRO A 945 10.87 45.07 21.45
CA PRO A 945 10.20 45.59 22.65
C PRO A 945 8.98 44.71 22.96
N GLY A 946 9.23 43.55 23.55
CA GLY A 946 8.19 42.58 23.95
C GLY A 946 8.54 41.16 23.52
N TYR A 947 8.34 40.20 24.43
CA TYR A 947 8.54 38.77 24.23
C TYR A 947 7.63 38.20 23.12
N VAL A 948 7.98 38.42 21.86
CA VAL A 948 7.33 37.75 20.72
C VAL A 948 8.07 36.44 20.47
N LYS A 949 7.41 35.31 20.75
CA LYS A 949 7.95 33.94 20.61
C LYS A 949 8.71 33.71 19.28
N VAL A 950 8.21 34.28 18.17
CA VAL A 950 8.84 34.18 16.85
C VAL A 950 10.22 34.83 16.77
N ALA A 951 10.42 36.00 17.38
CA ALA A 951 11.72 36.68 17.39
C ALA A 951 12.75 35.91 18.23
N GLN A 952 12.29 35.31 19.35
CA GLN A 952 13.11 34.41 20.16
C GLN A 952 13.52 33.16 19.39
N ASP A 953 12.57 32.50 18.71
CA ASP A 953 12.84 31.30 17.91
C ASP A 953 13.84 31.59 16.75
N LEU A 954 13.74 32.77 16.13
CA LEU A 954 14.68 33.24 15.12
C LEU A 954 16.07 33.53 15.71
N PHE A 955 16.14 34.25 16.83
CA PHE A 955 17.40 34.55 17.51
C PHE A 955 18.15 33.26 17.87
N VAL A 956 17.45 32.29 18.48
CA VAL A 956 18.02 30.98 18.82
C VAL A 956 18.54 30.25 17.59
N ALA A 957 17.80 30.28 16.47
CA ALA A 957 18.22 29.64 15.23
C ALA A 957 19.48 30.29 14.64
N TYR A 958 19.53 31.63 14.51
CA TYR A 958 20.72 32.31 14.00
C TYR A 958 21.94 32.16 14.91
N PHE A 959 21.74 32.20 16.23
CA PHE A 959 22.81 32.00 17.20
C PHE A 959 23.35 30.57 17.14
N SER A 960 22.47 29.56 16.99
CA SER A 960 22.88 28.18 16.72
C SER A 960 23.71 28.06 15.44
N GLY A 961 23.30 28.75 14.37
CA GLY A 961 24.05 28.84 13.12
C GLY A 961 25.45 29.43 13.31
N LEU A 962 25.58 30.56 14.02
CA LEU A 962 26.86 31.19 14.35
C LEU A 962 27.77 30.27 15.17
N CYS A 963 27.22 29.58 16.18
CA CYS A 963 27.97 28.60 16.98
C CYS A 963 28.48 27.44 16.13
N ASN A 964 27.69 26.94 15.17
CA ASN A 964 28.11 25.85 14.29
C ASN A 964 29.34 26.23 13.43
N LEU A 965 29.62 27.52 13.23
CA LEU A 965 30.82 28.02 12.54
C LEU A 965 32.10 27.99 13.40
N LEU A 966 32.02 27.67 14.70
CA LEU A 966 33.20 27.34 15.52
C LEU A 966 33.96 26.10 15.02
N GLN A 967 33.36 25.34 14.09
CA GLN A 967 33.95 24.16 13.49
C GLN A 967 34.56 24.44 12.11
N CYS A 968 34.67 25.70 11.71
CA CYS A 968 35.41 26.13 10.52
C CYS A 968 36.91 25.87 10.68
N THR A 969 37.65 25.78 9.57
CA THR A 969 39.07 25.42 9.58
C THR A 969 39.99 26.63 9.49
N SER A 970 39.51 27.74 8.93
CA SER A 970 40.30 28.95 8.72
C SER A 970 40.46 29.75 10.02
N THR A 971 41.71 30.01 10.42
CA THR A 971 42.05 30.82 11.60
C THR A 971 41.38 32.21 11.62
N PRO A 972 41.42 33.02 10.53
CA PRO A 972 40.74 34.33 10.54
C PRO A 972 39.22 34.22 10.69
N VAL A 973 38.60 33.17 10.14
CA VAL A 973 37.15 32.92 10.30
C VAL A 973 36.85 32.57 11.75
N LEU A 974 37.60 31.64 12.35
CA LEU A 974 37.43 31.23 13.74
C LEU A 974 37.58 32.40 14.71
N GLN A 975 38.60 33.25 14.53
CA GLN A 975 38.80 34.44 15.35
C GLN A 975 37.60 35.39 15.28
N ARG A 976 37.05 35.61 14.08
CA ARG A 976 35.86 36.45 13.88
C ARG A 976 34.62 35.83 14.53
N VAL A 977 34.40 34.53 14.39
CA VAL A 977 33.27 33.81 15.03
C VAL A 977 33.37 33.90 16.55
N CYS A 978 34.56 33.63 17.13
CA CYS A 978 34.79 33.75 18.57
C CYS A 978 34.50 35.17 19.06
N ALA A 979 35.00 36.19 18.36
CA ALA A 979 34.73 37.59 18.70
C ALA A 979 33.23 37.94 18.61
N SER A 980 32.52 37.44 17.60
CA SER A 980 31.07 37.65 17.43
C SER A 980 30.25 36.98 18.54
N ILE A 981 30.56 35.74 18.92
CA ILE A 981 29.88 35.05 20.02
C ILE A 981 30.18 35.76 21.35
N GLU A 982 31.44 36.13 21.58
CA GLU A 982 31.84 36.85 22.79
C GLU A 982 31.14 38.21 22.91
N ALA A 983 31.03 38.98 21.83
CA ALA A 983 30.30 40.25 21.83
C ALA A 983 28.80 40.05 22.12
N ILE A 984 28.16 39.02 21.55
CA ILE A 984 26.75 38.72 21.83
C ILE A 984 26.55 38.34 23.30
N GLU A 985 27.34 37.40 23.82
CA GLU A 985 27.21 36.89 25.18
C GLU A 985 27.58 37.91 26.25
N VAL A 986 28.68 38.65 26.06
CA VAL A 986 29.25 39.55 27.07
C VAL A 986 28.63 40.95 27.02
N GLU A 987 28.33 41.47 25.82
CA GLU A 987 27.89 42.86 25.64
C GLU A 987 26.37 42.95 25.42
N HIS A 988 25.82 42.17 24.50
CA HIS A 988 24.40 42.29 24.12
C HIS A 988 23.45 41.60 25.10
N LEU A 989 23.77 40.39 25.58
CA LEU A 989 22.94 39.63 26.53
C LEU A 989 23.13 40.04 27.99
N ARG A 990 23.87 41.13 28.26
CA ARG A 990 24.19 41.61 29.61
C ARG A 990 22.91 41.84 30.43
N GLY A 991 22.85 41.20 31.60
CA GLY A 991 21.69 41.29 32.51
C GLY A 991 20.64 40.19 32.33
N SER A 992 20.79 39.31 31.33
CA SER A 992 19.92 38.15 31.09
C SER A 992 20.59 36.83 31.49
N GLY A 993 21.02 36.72 32.76
CA GLY A 993 21.87 35.62 33.24
C GLY A 993 21.34 34.20 32.97
N ASN A 994 20.02 33.99 33.04
CA ASN A 994 19.41 32.70 32.74
C ASN A 994 19.52 32.31 31.25
N VAL A 995 19.44 33.28 30.34
CA VAL A 995 19.56 33.07 28.89
C VAL A 995 21.03 32.84 28.50
N GLN A 996 21.94 33.66 29.05
CA GLN A 996 23.39 33.48 28.89
C GLN A 996 23.84 32.09 29.36
N LEU A 997 23.33 31.59 30.50
CA LEU A 997 23.66 30.24 30.96
C LEU A 997 23.13 29.13 30.04
N GLN A 998 21.97 29.30 29.41
CA GLN A 998 21.44 28.34 28.44
C GLN A 998 22.27 28.31 27.16
N PHE A 999 22.66 29.47 26.64
CA PHE A 999 23.49 29.55 25.46
C PHE A 999 24.93 29.11 25.71
N LEU A 1000 25.51 29.42 26.88
CA LEU A 1000 26.81 28.87 27.29
C LEU A 1000 26.83 27.34 27.31
N LYS A 1001 25.76 26.69 27.77
CA LYS A 1001 25.64 25.22 27.70
C LYS A 1001 25.64 24.72 26.27
N TYR A 1002 24.93 25.41 25.37
CA TYR A 1002 24.91 25.07 23.95
C TYR A 1002 26.29 25.26 23.30
N VAL A 1003 26.93 26.41 23.52
CA VAL A 1003 28.29 26.70 23.04
C VAL A 1003 29.27 25.64 23.56
N SER A 1004 29.21 25.29 24.85
CA SER A 1004 30.02 24.20 25.43
C SER A 1004 29.85 22.90 24.64
N SER A 1005 28.60 22.47 24.40
CA SER A 1005 28.32 21.25 23.63
C SER A 1005 28.90 21.30 22.21
N VAL A 1006 28.88 22.47 21.56
CA VAL A 1006 29.45 22.63 20.22
C VAL A 1006 30.98 22.59 20.27
N VAL A 1007 31.61 23.26 21.25
CA VAL A 1007 33.06 23.25 21.48
C VAL A 1007 33.58 21.83 21.76
N ASP A 1008 32.84 21.05 22.56
CA ASP A 1008 33.18 19.65 22.84
C ASP A 1008 33.20 18.80 21.57
N SER A 1009 32.28 19.09 20.64
CA SER A 1009 32.15 18.42 19.34
C SER A 1009 33.19 18.84 18.28
N VAL A 1010 33.99 19.89 18.52
CA VAL A 1010 35.03 20.35 17.59
C VAL A 1010 36.12 19.28 17.45
N GLN A 1011 36.47 18.94 16.20
CA GLN A 1011 37.55 18.01 15.84
C GLN A 1011 38.69 18.68 15.03
N VAL A 1012 38.67 20.00 14.91
CA VAL A 1012 39.60 20.80 14.11
C VAL A 1012 40.92 21.02 14.87
N PRO A 1013 42.08 21.19 14.20
CA PRO A 1013 43.38 21.46 14.86
C PRO A 1013 43.36 22.62 15.87
N SER A 1014 42.46 23.59 15.68
CA SER A 1014 42.26 24.75 16.56
C SER A 1014 41.46 24.47 17.84
N LYS A 1015 41.11 23.21 18.15
CA LYS A 1015 40.28 22.85 19.32
C LYS A 1015 40.79 23.41 20.64
N VAL A 1016 42.10 23.33 20.88
CA VAL A 1016 42.72 23.82 22.13
C VAL A 1016 42.50 25.32 22.30
N GLY A 1017 42.74 26.11 21.24
CA GLY A 1017 42.55 27.55 21.26
C GLY A 1017 41.09 27.96 21.47
N ILE A 1018 40.14 27.22 20.87
CA ILE A 1018 38.70 27.46 21.05
C ILE A 1018 38.26 27.10 22.48
N ALA A 1019 38.75 25.99 23.03
CA ALA A 1019 38.45 25.59 24.41
C ALA A 1019 38.98 26.60 25.44
N GLU A 1020 40.21 27.08 25.26
CA GLU A 1020 40.78 28.13 26.10
C GLU A 1020 40.01 29.45 26.01
N TRP A 1021 39.60 29.85 24.80
CA TRP A 1021 38.75 31.01 24.59
C TRP A 1021 37.40 30.85 25.31
N PHE A 1022 36.74 29.70 25.14
CA PHE A 1022 35.45 29.42 25.78
C PHE A 1022 35.54 29.48 27.31
N LEU A 1023 36.58 28.91 27.91
CA LEU A 1023 36.80 28.98 29.36
C LEU A 1023 37.01 30.43 29.85
N LYS A 1024 37.77 31.23 29.09
CA LYS A 1024 37.97 32.66 29.40
C LYS A 1024 36.67 33.46 29.30
N MET A 1025 35.88 33.22 28.26
CA MET A 1025 34.57 33.84 28.07
C MET A 1025 33.57 33.44 29.17
N SER A 1026 33.47 32.14 29.46
CA SER A 1026 32.59 31.59 30.51
C SER A 1026 32.92 32.18 31.88
N LYS A 1027 34.21 32.24 32.24
CA LYS A 1027 34.67 32.89 33.47
C LYS A 1027 34.26 34.36 33.53
N ARG A 1028 34.41 35.10 32.43
CA ARG A 1028 34.02 36.52 32.36
C ARG A 1028 32.51 36.72 32.58
N ILE A 1029 31.68 35.86 31.99
CA ILE A 1029 30.21 35.93 32.13
C ILE A 1029 29.78 35.54 33.56
N GLN A 1030 30.42 34.54 34.16
CA GLN A 1030 30.18 34.16 35.56
C GLN A 1030 30.54 35.31 36.51
N GLU A 1031 31.72 35.93 36.33
CA GLU A 1031 32.14 37.09 37.11
C GLU A 1031 31.21 38.29 36.94
N GLN A 1032 30.65 38.49 35.74
CA GLN A 1032 29.68 39.57 35.45
C GLN A 1032 28.31 39.35 36.09
N ASN A 1033 27.81 38.11 36.14
CA ASN A 1033 26.48 37.80 36.66
C ASN A 1033 26.45 37.54 38.18
N TYR A 1034 27.52 36.99 38.76
CA TYR A 1034 27.56 36.54 40.16
C TYR A 1034 28.67 37.19 41.00
N GLY A 1035 29.51 38.04 40.40
CA GLY A 1035 30.63 38.73 41.08
C GLY A 1035 31.87 37.85 41.26
N ARG A 1036 33.04 38.50 41.46
CA ARG A 1036 34.38 37.86 41.53
C ARG A 1036 34.56 36.81 42.66
N GLN A 1037 33.61 36.67 43.58
CA GLN A 1037 33.68 35.78 44.75
C GLN A 1037 32.55 34.74 44.81
N SER A 1038 31.77 34.55 43.74
CA SER A 1038 30.80 33.45 43.66
C SER A 1038 31.51 32.09 43.78
N LYS A 1039 31.01 31.22 44.67
CA LYS A 1039 31.43 29.80 44.77
C LYS A 1039 30.60 28.84 43.89
N LEU A 1040 29.67 29.39 43.11
CA LEU A 1040 28.94 28.71 42.03
C LEU A 1040 29.72 28.81 40.72
#